data_AF-U2R9T8-F1
#
_entry.id   AF-U2R9T8-F1
#
_cell.length_a   1.000
_cell.length_b   1.000
_cell.length_c   1.000
_cell.angle_alpha   90.00
_cell.angle_beta   90.00
_cell.angle_gamma   90.00
#
_symmetry.space_group_name_H-M   'P 1'
#
loop_
_entity.id
_entity.type
_entity.pdbx_description
1 polymer ?
#
loop_
_entity_poly.entity_id
_entity_poly.type
_entity_poly.pdbx_seq_one_letter_code
_entity_poly.pdbx_strand_id
1 'polypeptide(L)'
;MKSKKRIRNEEEMKKIILLISLISVLASCGGDGGGGGSAPQTTSATPVMPTPGSTNTGNGNTNGTNTGNNNGQAVQPQNPVPAPAVAPQVPTADNRFAKPVDSRETTGQGVKVGVLDSDFLSRDVKTEDFHRRIDYEGFLQNDTFAQVINDEFGSRMTAVDKVLGPDSTLSKSEHGLIVATILAGRNGNGAKGASVYGVSFGESGKKIVADKSKYEELYNSGVRIFNQSFGTAVEFSDYNSTNYRLPLRPGVLRERESTADVLDRRIDELNNFYKKAVNNGALFIWAAGNTTAIEGGGRKTYNAPTIQAGMPAYISELHKGWIAVVGIKPDGTEYNPHLARAGAAMWWSVSANGNCELEMCSVHGSSFAAPRVTAAAVKVKEKFPWMTGHELKQTLLTTAKDLGQPGVDTIFGWGLLDETKALKGPAQFNSILIVGERASNAGLKGQFNASIGNSMTSIFENDISGDAGLLKSGNGTLILTGNNSYMGNTTIDEGKLEIYGNNTSDITINHQGTLVTYPTAIINDQRNVNNNGGTLENKGSGAVITGDYTAGNGAVTKAEIGTKLTVRGTVNLNGDTVLEQAMGNRYITAKGMSATVIEAEGGVNGQFAKVEAPEMIEASVKSDEKKIDVIVSRKNVEEYVS
;
A
#
# COMPACT_ATOMS: atom_id res chain seq x y z
N MET A 1 43.35 44.93 25.29
CA MET A 1 42.13 44.18 25.74
C MET A 1 41.83 43.07 24.74
N LYS A 2 40.84 42.19 25.03
CA LYS A 2 40.50 40.97 24.26
C LYS A 2 40.20 41.26 22.77
N SER A 3 40.28 40.34 21.80
CA SER A 3 41.09 39.11 21.54
C SER A 3 40.43 38.34 20.37
N LYS A 4 41.16 37.97 19.31
CA LYS A 4 40.86 36.78 18.46
C LYS A 4 42.07 36.35 17.61
N LYS A 5 42.50 35.08 17.76
CA LYS A 5 43.43 34.34 16.88
C LYS A 5 42.66 33.86 15.64
N ARG A 6 43.20 33.65 14.42
CA ARG A 6 44.46 33.04 13.89
C ARG A 6 44.47 31.50 13.81
N ILE A 7 43.91 30.97 12.70
CA ILE A 7 44.14 29.72 11.91
C ILE A 7 43.53 30.07 10.51
N ARG A 8 43.97 29.75 9.29
CA ARG A 8 45.13 29.08 8.62
C ARG A 8 45.48 27.62 8.93
N ASN A 9 44.99 26.73 8.06
CA ASN A 9 45.58 25.56 7.37
C ASN A 9 44.46 25.06 6.38
N GLU A 10 44.65 24.30 5.29
CA GLU A 10 45.76 23.46 4.77
C GLU A 10 45.99 23.70 3.26
N GLU A 11 47.16 23.31 2.75
CA GLU A 11 47.46 23.02 1.33
C GLU A 11 47.85 21.52 1.21
N GLU A 12 48.25 21.08 0.01
CA GLU A 12 48.88 19.78 -0.30
C GLU A 12 48.02 18.50 -0.26
N MET A 13 47.56 18.08 -1.45
CA MET A 13 48.13 16.88 -2.09
C MET A 13 47.73 16.76 -3.58
N LYS A 14 48.71 16.63 -4.47
CA LYS A 14 48.52 16.38 -5.92
C LYS A 14 49.18 15.08 -6.36
N LYS A 15 48.44 14.24 -7.10
CA LYS A 15 48.85 13.26 -8.16
C LYS A 15 47.56 12.56 -8.60
N ILE A 16 47.07 12.62 -9.85
CA ILE A 16 47.68 12.28 -11.15
C ILE A 16 48.11 10.81 -11.24
N ILE A 17 47.31 10.02 -11.95
CA ILE A 17 47.70 9.12 -13.05
C ILE A 17 46.45 8.80 -13.90
N LEU A 18 46.64 8.41 -15.16
CA LEU A 18 45.62 8.24 -16.20
C LEU A 18 45.98 7.01 -17.06
N LEU A 19 44.98 6.27 -17.58
CA LEU A 19 44.95 5.53 -18.87
C LEU A 19 43.60 4.75 -18.97
N ILE A 20 42.81 4.90 -20.05
CA ILE A 20 42.72 4.01 -21.24
C ILE A 20 42.18 2.61 -20.88
N SER A 21 41.02 2.18 -21.41
CA SER A 21 40.89 1.73 -22.81
C SER A 21 39.58 2.13 -23.53
N LEU A 22 39.72 2.40 -24.83
CA LEU A 22 38.65 2.61 -25.80
C LEU A 22 38.88 1.66 -26.98
N ILE A 23 37.93 0.76 -27.27
CA ILE A 23 37.95 -0.07 -28.48
C ILE A 23 36.54 -0.11 -29.09
N SER A 24 36.47 0.19 -30.39
CA SER A 24 35.35 -0.09 -31.28
C SER A 24 35.90 -0.29 -32.70
N VAL A 25 35.17 -1.06 -33.53
CA VAL A 25 35.19 -1.17 -35.02
C VAL A 25 34.99 -2.63 -35.50
N LEU A 26 33.74 -2.93 -35.85
CA LEU A 26 33.20 -3.60 -37.06
C LEU A 26 33.70 -4.97 -37.60
N ALA A 27 32.76 -5.61 -38.35
CA ALA A 27 32.91 -6.70 -39.34
C ALA A 27 33.15 -8.15 -38.84
N SER A 28 32.60 -9.22 -39.45
CA SER A 28 31.54 -9.36 -40.48
C SER A 28 31.01 -10.82 -40.62
N CYS A 29 29.90 -11.00 -41.36
CA CYS A 29 29.45 -12.21 -42.11
C CYS A 29 28.90 -13.48 -41.39
N GLY A 30 27.72 -13.92 -41.87
CA GLY A 30 27.18 -15.31 -41.85
C GLY A 30 26.42 -15.73 -40.57
N GLY A 31 25.30 -16.46 -40.61
CA GLY A 31 24.36 -16.87 -41.67
C GLY A 31 23.01 -17.20 -40.99
N ASP A 32 21.83 -16.95 -41.54
CA ASP A 32 21.17 -17.61 -42.69
C ASP A 32 20.94 -19.12 -42.49
N GLY A 33 19.67 -19.55 -42.38
CA GLY A 33 19.27 -20.96 -42.22
C GLY A 33 17.96 -21.24 -41.45
N GLY A 34 16.93 -21.73 -42.15
CA GLY A 34 15.66 -22.26 -41.58
C GLY A 34 14.54 -21.21 -41.41
N GLY A 35 13.27 -21.45 -41.75
CA GLY A 35 12.62 -22.67 -42.23
C GLY A 35 12.35 -23.70 -41.11
N GLY A 36 11.14 -24.16 -40.81
CA GLY A 36 9.81 -23.81 -41.34
C GLY A 36 8.92 -25.05 -41.44
N GLY A 37 7.73 -25.03 -40.82
CA GLY A 37 6.73 -26.09 -40.99
C GLY A 37 5.85 -26.41 -39.77
N SER A 38 4.53 -26.36 -40.02
CA SER A 38 3.49 -27.27 -39.49
C SER A 38 3.23 -27.42 -37.98
N ALA A 39 2.00 -27.06 -37.59
CA ALA A 39 1.32 -27.69 -36.46
C ALA A 39 0.94 -29.16 -36.77
N PRO A 40 0.46 -29.93 -35.78
CA PRO A 40 -0.99 -30.13 -35.73
C PRO A 40 -1.61 -29.98 -34.32
N GLN A 41 -2.95 -29.99 -34.28
CA GLN A 41 -3.76 -29.84 -33.07
C GLN A 41 -3.76 -31.10 -32.20
N THR A 42 -3.90 -30.92 -30.88
CA THR A 42 -4.68 -31.82 -30.02
C THR A 42 -5.61 -30.98 -29.12
N THR A 43 -6.77 -31.54 -28.77
CA THR A 43 -7.84 -30.89 -27.99
C THR A 43 -7.96 -31.51 -26.59
N SER A 44 -8.96 -31.07 -25.81
CA SER A 44 -9.37 -31.57 -24.47
C SER A 44 -8.54 -31.02 -23.28
N ALA A 45 -9.10 -30.79 -22.08
CA ALA A 45 -10.51 -30.65 -21.68
C ALA A 45 -10.65 -29.76 -20.43
N THR A 46 -11.83 -29.17 -20.21
CA THR A 46 -12.14 -28.35 -19.03
C THR A 46 -12.49 -29.21 -17.80
N PRO A 47 -11.91 -28.99 -16.61
CA PRO A 47 -12.38 -29.59 -15.36
C PRO A 47 -13.72 -29.01 -14.90
N VAL A 48 -14.60 -29.85 -14.34
CA VAL A 48 -15.92 -29.46 -13.80
C VAL A 48 -15.96 -29.65 -12.28
N MET A 49 -16.67 -28.75 -11.59
CA MET A 49 -16.78 -28.69 -10.13
C MET A 49 -17.80 -29.71 -9.58
N PRO A 50 -17.53 -30.44 -8.48
CA PRO A 50 -18.49 -31.37 -7.88
C PRO A 50 -19.50 -30.68 -6.94
N THR A 51 -20.78 -31.00 -7.07
CA THR A 51 -21.86 -30.58 -6.15
C THR A 51 -22.19 -31.69 -5.15
N PRO A 52 -22.23 -31.44 -3.82
CA PRO A 52 -22.71 -32.41 -2.84
C PRO A 52 -24.23 -32.65 -2.93
N GLY A 53 -24.65 -33.92 -2.88
CA GLY A 53 -26.06 -34.30 -2.85
C GLY A 53 -26.68 -34.26 -1.44
N SER A 54 -28.01 -34.17 -1.37
CA SER A 54 -28.79 -34.19 -0.13
C SER A 54 -29.58 -35.51 0.03
N THR A 55 -29.70 -36.00 1.26
CA THR A 55 -30.68 -37.01 1.68
C THR A 55 -31.34 -36.59 2.99
N ASN A 56 -32.68 -36.68 3.05
CA ASN A 56 -33.50 -36.29 4.20
C ASN A 56 -33.87 -37.48 5.08
N THR A 57 -33.99 -37.28 6.40
CA THR A 57 -34.95 -38.02 7.25
C THR A 57 -35.37 -37.28 8.54
N GLY A 58 -36.49 -36.55 8.46
CA GLY A 58 -37.67 -36.65 9.35
C GLY A 58 -37.61 -36.44 10.87
N ASN A 59 -38.47 -35.50 11.34
CA ASN A 59 -39.08 -35.35 12.68
C ASN A 59 -38.18 -35.03 13.91
N GLY A 60 -38.65 -34.28 14.92
CA GLY A 60 -39.90 -33.48 15.03
C GLY A 60 -40.41 -33.27 16.47
N ASN A 61 -40.84 -32.05 16.81
CA ASN A 61 -41.53 -31.59 18.04
C ASN A 61 -40.87 -31.89 19.42
N THR A 62 -40.36 -30.92 20.23
CA THR A 62 -40.94 -29.71 20.90
C THR A 62 -41.52 -29.96 22.31
N ASN A 63 -41.04 -29.14 23.27
CA ASN A 63 -41.64 -28.74 24.56
C ASN A 63 -41.96 -29.80 25.64
N GLY A 64 -41.50 -29.54 26.88
CA GLY A 64 -41.76 -30.42 28.04
C GLY A 64 -41.18 -29.95 29.39
N THR A 65 -41.46 -28.71 29.79
CA THR A 65 -41.43 -28.15 31.17
C THR A 65 -40.55 -28.78 32.27
N ASN A 66 -39.65 -27.97 32.86
CA ASN A 66 -39.10 -28.22 34.20
C ASN A 66 -40.19 -28.13 35.30
N THR A 67 -40.16 -29.07 36.24
CA THR A 67 -40.69 -28.95 37.62
C THR A 67 -39.66 -29.55 38.58
N GLY A 68 -39.66 -29.17 39.87
CA GLY A 68 -38.55 -29.50 40.79
C GLY A 68 -38.97 -29.82 42.22
N ASN A 69 -37.96 -29.84 43.10
CA ASN A 69 -38.04 -29.97 44.58
C ASN A 69 -38.50 -31.33 45.18
N ASN A 70 -37.54 -32.12 45.69
CA ASN A 70 -37.14 -32.15 47.12
C ASN A 70 -36.72 -33.53 47.67
N ASN A 71 -35.84 -33.50 48.68
CA ASN A 71 -35.56 -34.50 49.73
C ASN A 71 -35.48 -35.99 49.30
N GLY A 72 -34.32 -36.62 49.20
CA GLY A 72 -33.27 -36.63 50.21
C GLY A 72 -33.40 -37.85 51.14
N GLN A 73 -32.72 -38.94 50.79
CA GLN A 73 -32.34 -40.01 51.70
C GLN A 73 -31.06 -40.68 51.18
N ALA A 74 -30.16 -41.07 52.07
CA ALA A 74 -28.90 -41.74 51.72
C ALA A 74 -28.87 -43.15 52.35
N VAL A 75 -28.36 -44.14 51.63
CA VAL A 75 -27.65 -45.32 52.18
C VAL A 75 -26.91 -46.09 51.08
N GLN A 76 -25.60 -46.22 51.27
CA GLN A 76 -24.65 -47.23 50.74
C GLN A 76 -24.40 -47.37 49.21
N PRO A 77 -23.22 -47.94 48.82
CA PRO A 77 -22.60 -47.65 47.53
C PRO A 77 -22.84 -48.73 46.46
N GLN A 78 -22.72 -48.31 45.20
CA GLN A 78 -22.57 -49.20 44.04
C GLN A 78 -21.19 -48.99 43.42
N ASN A 79 -20.64 -50.04 42.79
CA ASN A 79 -19.32 -50.01 42.17
C ASN A 79 -19.22 -48.95 41.07
N PRO A 80 -18.06 -48.30 40.88
CA PRO A 80 -17.89 -47.30 39.83
C PRO A 80 -18.09 -47.93 38.44
N VAL A 81 -19.05 -47.38 37.69
CA VAL A 81 -19.25 -47.68 36.27
C VAL A 81 -17.99 -47.29 35.50
N PRO A 82 -17.50 -48.10 34.54
CA PRO A 82 -16.37 -47.72 33.71
C PRO A 82 -16.59 -46.37 33.03
N ALA A 83 -15.62 -45.46 33.13
CA ALA A 83 -15.69 -44.18 32.45
C ALA A 83 -15.83 -44.40 30.92
N PRO A 84 -16.67 -43.63 30.22
CA PRO A 84 -16.73 -43.69 28.76
C PRO A 84 -15.34 -43.46 28.17
N ALA A 85 -14.95 -44.30 27.20
CA ALA A 85 -13.67 -44.13 26.53
C ALA A 85 -13.62 -42.74 25.89
N VAL A 86 -12.65 -41.92 26.32
CA VAL A 86 -12.43 -40.58 25.74
C VAL A 86 -12.05 -40.79 24.28
N ALA A 87 -12.99 -40.46 23.37
CA ALA A 87 -12.71 -40.45 21.94
C ALA A 87 -11.48 -39.57 21.70
N PRO A 88 -10.50 -40.01 20.87
CA PRO A 88 -9.27 -39.27 20.67
C PRO A 88 -9.61 -37.87 20.17
N GLN A 89 -9.27 -36.85 20.97
CA GLN A 89 -9.50 -35.47 20.58
C GLN A 89 -8.66 -35.20 19.34
N VAL A 90 -9.35 -34.94 18.22
CA VAL A 90 -8.74 -34.35 17.02
C VAL A 90 -7.98 -33.11 17.50
N PRO A 91 -6.69 -32.95 17.19
CA PRO A 91 -5.92 -31.79 17.64
C PRO A 91 -6.64 -30.50 17.25
N THR A 92 -7.16 -29.79 18.25
CA THR A 92 -7.67 -28.45 18.07
C THR A 92 -6.50 -27.58 17.59
N ALA A 93 -6.78 -26.72 16.60
CA ALA A 93 -5.78 -25.75 16.15
C ALA A 93 -5.31 -24.92 17.36
N ASP A 94 -4.01 -24.58 17.40
CA ASP A 94 -3.44 -23.76 18.47
C ASP A 94 -3.92 -22.31 18.29
N ASN A 95 -5.15 -22.06 18.75
CA ASN A 95 -5.89 -20.82 18.58
C ASN A 95 -5.21 -19.59 19.23
N ARG A 96 -4.09 -19.78 19.94
CA ARG A 96 -3.18 -18.70 20.35
C ARG A 96 -2.66 -17.85 19.19
N PHE A 97 -2.60 -18.43 17.98
CA PHE A 97 -1.95 -17.82 16.82
C PHE A 97 -2.90 -17.63 15.63
N ALA A 98 -4.15 -17.22 15.88
CA ALA A 98 -5.04 -16.79 14.82
C ALA A 98 -4.43 -15.63 14.00
N LYS A 99 -4.62 -15.65 12.68
CA LYS A 99 -4.20 -14.54 11.80
C LYS A 99 -4.99 -13.28 12.16
N PRO A 100 -4.35 -12.14 12.50
CA PRO A 100 -5.07 -10.92 12.81
C PRO A 100 -5.67 -10.30 11.54
N VAL A 101 -6.81 -9.61 11.71
CA VAL A 101 -7.52 -8.88 10.65
C VAL A 101 -7.78 -7.46 11.13
N ASP A 102 -7.84 -6.50 10.22
CA ASP A 102 -8.02 -5.08 10.55
C ASP A 102 -9.39 -4.58 10.10
N SER A 103 -10.38 -4.82 10.96
CA SER A 103 -11.80 -4.52 10.80
C SER A 103 -12.20 -3.10 11.17
N ARG A 104 -11.25 -2.15 11.22
CA ARG A 104 -11.55 -0.73 11.43
C ARG A 104 -12.35 -0.18 10.24
N GLU A 105 -13.51 0.42 10.51
CA GLU A 105 -14.22 1.22 9.51
C GLU A 105 -13.37 2.44 9.14
N THR A 106 -13.11 2.63 7.84
CA THR A 106 -12.31 3.76 7.33
C THR A 106 -13.20 4.76 6.61
N THR A 107 -13.21 5.99 7.12
CA THR A 107 -14.01 7.10 6.58
C THR A 107 -13.15 8.22 6.02
N GLY A 108 -11.82 8.14 6.13
CA GLY A 108 -10.87 9.23 5.90
C GLY A 108 -10.66 10.14 7.11
N GLN A 109 -11.07 9.74 8.31
CA GLN A 109 -11.02 10.60 9.49
C GLN A 109 -9.59 11.04 9.81
N GLY A 110 -9.43 12.34 10.13
CA GLY A 110 -8.13 12.94 10.44
C GLY A 110 -7.20 13.19 9.24
N VAL A 111 -7.55 12.73 8.03
CA VAL A 111 -6.77 12.97 6.81
C VAL A 111 -7.20 14.28 6.15
N LYS A 112 -6.20 15.08 5.72
CA LYS A 112 -6.40 16.35 5.00
C LYS A 112 -6.18 16.18 3.50
N VAL A 113 -7.19 16.55 2.71
CA VAL A 113 -7.20 16.45 1.25
C VAL A 113 -7.46 17.80 0.59
N GLY A 114 -6.70 18.11 -0.46
CA GLY A 114 -6.92 19.29 -1.29
C GLY A 114 -7.81 18.96 -2.48
N VAL A 115 -8.75 19.84 -2.82
CA VAL A 115 -9.56 19.76 -4.04
C VAL A 115 -9.40 21.08 -4.79
N LEU A 116 -8.75 21.05 -5.94
CA LEU A 116 -8.40 22.24 -6.70
C LEU A 116 -9.15 22.19 -8.03
N ASP A 117 -10.16 23.05 -8.19
CA ASP A 117 -11.23 22.87 -9.17
C ASP A 117 -11.88 24.21 -9.56
N SER A 118 -13.15 24.24 -9.99
CA SER A 118 -13.86 25.42 -10.50
C SER A 118 -14.00 26.53 -9.44
N ASP A 119 -14.91 26.37 -8.49
CA ASP A 119 -15.20 27.39 -7.49
C ASP A 119 -15.78 26.83 -6.18
N PHE A 120 -15.27 27.36 -5.07
CA PHE A 120 -15.72 27.11 -3.70
C PHE A 120 -16.03 28.40 -2.94
N LEU A 121 -15.87 29.59 -3.56
CA LEU A 121 -15.87 30.90 -2.90
C LEU A 121 -17.11 31.75 -3.24
N SER A 122 -17.79 31.55 -4.39
CA SER A 122 -19.04 32.28 -4.72
C SER A 122 -20.23 31.80 -3.88
N ARG A 123 -20.24 32.11 -2.58
CA ARG A 123 -21.20 31.62 -1.57
C ARG A 123 -22.67 31.67 -1.99
N ASP A 124 -23.09 32.76 -2.64
CA ASP A 124 -24.50 33.04 -2.95
C ASP A 124 -24.98 32.46 -4.30
N VAL A 125 -24.08 31.85 -5.07
CA VAL A 125 -24.44 31.18 -6.34
C VAL A 125 -25.23 29.91 -6.02
N LYS A 126 -26.32 29.68 -6.75
CA LYS A 126 -27.10 28.45 -6.67
C LYS A 126 -26.51 27.34 -7.54
N THR A 127 -26.70 26.09 -7.14
CA THR A 127 -26.48 24.91 -7.99
C THR A 127 -27.41 24.88 -9.20
N GLU A 128 -27.12 24.02 -10.18
CA GLU A 128 -27.97 23.80 -11.36
C GLU A 128 -28.44 22.33 -11.47
N ASP A 129 -27.51 21.37 -11.50
CA ASP A 129 -27.77 19.94 -11.68
C ASP A 129 -27.47 19.07 -10.43
N PHE A 130 -27.16 19.69 -9.29
CA PHE A 130 -26.84 19.02 -8.03
C PHE A 130 -27.52 19.70 -6.81
N HIS A 131 -27.72 18.96 -5.71
CA HIS A 131 -28.15 19.48 -4.40
C HIS A 131 -29.41 20.37 -4.47
N ARG A 132 -30.48 19.81 -5.03
CA ARG A 132 -31.78 20.46 -5.25
C ARG A 132 -32.80 19.85 -4.29
N ARG A 133 -33.78 20.62 -3.83
CA ARG A 133 -34.81 20.15 -2.87
C ARG A 133 -36.20 20.59 -3.31
N ILE A 134 -37.20 19.75 -3.05
CA ILE A 134 -38.61 20.15 -3.17
C ILE A 134 -38.98 20.92 -1.90
N ASP A 135 -39.49 22.14 -2.06
CA ASP A 135 -39.98 22.96 -0.94
C ASP A 135 -41.40 22.56 -0.48
N TYR A 136 -41.90 23.24 0.55
CA TYR A 136 -43.21 22.92 1.16
C TYR A 136 -44.41 23.24 0.24
N GLU A 137 -44.21 23.97 -0.87
CA GLU A 137 -45.22 24.27 -1.88
C GLU A 137 -45.13 23.32 -3.08
N GLY A 138 -44.08 22.47 -3.13
CA GLY A 138 -43.85 21.48 -4.18
C GLY A 138 -42.90 21.94 -5.29
N PHE A 139 -42.25 23.10 -5.17
CA PHE A 139 -41.33 23.61 -6.19
C PHE A 139 -39.89 23.11 -5.96
N LEU A 140 -39.17 22.86 -7.07
CA LEU A 140 -37.79 22.40 -7.03
C LEU A 140 -36.84 23.59 -6.88
N GLN A 141 -36.36 23.80 -5.65
CA GLN A 141 -35.37 24.81 -5.29
C GLN A 141 -33.95 24.29 -5.46
N ASN A 142 -33.06 25.14 -5.97
CA ASN A 142 -31.63 24.89 -6.01
C ASN A 142 -30.96 25.63 -4.83
N ASP A 143 -30.02 24.98 -4.14
CA ASP A 143 -29.34 25.52 -2.97
C ASP A 143 -28.12 26.37 -3.33
N THR A 144 -27.75 27.30 -2.44
CA THR A 144 -26.53 28.10 -2.59
C THR A 144 -25.27 27.30 -2.26
N PHE A 145 -24.13 27.71 -2.84
CA PHE A 145 -22.81 27.14 -2.54
C PHE A 145 -22.42 27.26 -1.06
N ALA A 146 -23.05 28.15 -0.28
CA ALA A 146 -22.96 28.18 1.18
C ALA A 146 -23.70 27.02 1.85
N GLN A 147 -24.96 26.79 1.47
CA GLN A 147 -25.77 25.68 1.99
C GLN A 147 -25.15 24.32 1.63
N VAL A 148 -24.70 24.14 0.37
CA VAL A 148 -24.02 22.91 -0.07
C VAL A 148 -22.79 22.61 0.81
N ILE A 149 -21.94 23.60 1.11
CA ILE A 149 -20.76 23.35 1.97
C ILE A 149 -21.18 22.96 3.40
N ASN A 150 -22.21 23.61 3.96
CA ASN A 150 -22.74 23.27 5.29
C ASN A 150 -23.33 21.84 5.35
N ASP A 151 -24.12 21.48 4.34
CA ASP A 151 -24.94 20.26 4.32
C ASP A 151 -24.15 19.04 3.82
N GLU A 152 -23.08 19.22 3.04
CA GLU A 152 -22.19 18.12 2.64
C GLU A 152 -20.94 17.97 3.54
N PHE A 153 -20.46 19.03 4.18
CA PHE A 153 -19.19 18.99 4.95
C PHE A 153 -19.29 19.62 6.34
N GLY A 154 -20.01 20.73 6.49
CA GLY A 154 -19.97 21.55 7.70
C GLY A 154 -18.53 22.01 7.99
N SER A 155 -18.09 21.88 9.24
CA SER A 155 -16.74 22.24 9.67
C SER A 155 -15.60 21.42 9.04
N ARG A 156 -15.91 20.34 8.30
CA ARG A 156 -14.88 19.54 7.60
C ARG A 156 -14.30 20.22 6.36
N MET A 157 -14.94 21.26 5.82
CA MET A 157 -14.45 21.93 4.61
C MET A 157 -13.96 23.35 4.86
N THR A 158 -12.73 23.62 4.44
CA THR A 158 -12.16 24.97 4.31
C THR A 158 -12.18 25.37 2.84
N ALA A 159 -12.98 26.38 2.47
CA ALA A 159 -12.78 27.06 1.20
C ALA A 159 -11.60 28.04 1.35
N VAL A 160 -10.57 27.90 0.53
CA VAL A 160 -9.31 28.65 0.66
C VAL A 160 -9.36 29.90 -0.20
N ASP A 161 -9.21 31.06 0.43
CA ASP A 161 -9.27 32.36 -0.23
C ASP A 161 -8.24 32.51 -1.35
N LYS A 162 -8.65 33.12 -2.46
CA LYS A 162 -7.79 33.40 -3.62
C LYS A 162 -7.90 34.86 -4.03
N VAL A 163 -6.75 35.52 -4.16
CA VAL A 163 -6.65 36.83 -4.80
C VAL A 163 -6.76 36.65 -6.31
N LEU A 164 -7.76 37.27 -6.93
CA LEU A 164 -8.00 37.21 -8.37
C LEU A 164 -7.15 38.25 -9.12
N GLY A 165 -6.92 38.01 -10.41
CA GLY A 165 -6.35 39.03 -11.31
C GLY A 165 -7.32 40.18 -11.59
N PRO A 166 -6.84 41.33 -12.09
CA PRO A 166 -7.66 42.55 -12.24
C PRO A 166 -8.84 42.41 -13.24
N ASP A 167 -8.74 41.49 -14.21
CA ASP A 167 -9.80 41.15 -15.16
C ASP A 167 -10.40 39.75 -14.89
N SER A 168 -10.35 39.27 -13.65
CA SER A 168 -10.78 37.92 -13.27
C SER A 168 -11.96 37.95 -12.32
N THR A 169 -12.93 37.06 -12.58
CA THR A 169 -14.01 36.72 -11.66
C THR A 169 -14.04 35.20 -11.51
N LEU A 170 -14.60 34.70 -10.40
CA LEU A 170 -14.75 33.26 -10.19
C LEU A 170 -15.65 32.64 -11.28
N SER A 171 -15.40 31.39 -11.64
CA SER A 171 -16.15 30.69 -12.68
C SER A 171 -17.63 30.45 -12.35
N LYS A 172 -18.00 30.50 -11.05
CA LYS A 172 -19.36 30.20 -10.53
C LYS A 172 -19.90 28.81 -10.89
N SER A 173 -19.06 27.91 -11.40
CA SER A 173 -19.47 26.56 -11.78
C SER A 173 -19.44 25.62 -10.58
N GLU A 174 -20.51 24.87 -10.36
CA GLU A 174 -20.69 23.92 -9.25
C GLU A 174 -19.81 22.66 -9.34
N HIS A 175 -19.08 22.46 -10.43
CA HIS A 175 -18.27 21.26 -10.70
C HIS A 175 -17.34 20.88 -9.53
N GLY A 176 -16.66 21.86 -8.92
CA GLY A 176 -15.81 21.65 -7.76
C GLY A 176 -16.56 21.14 -6.52
N LEU A 177 -17.80 21.60 -6.29
CA LEU A 177 -18.65 21.09 -5.21
C LEU A 177 -19.09 19.66 -5.48
N ILE A 178 -19.47 19.33 -6.71
CA ILE A 178 -19.78 17.95 -7.13
C ILE A 178 -18.58 17.03 -6.89
N VAL A 179 -17.39 17.44 -7.36
CA VAL A 179 -16.12 16.70 -7.18
C VAL A 179 -15.79 16.51 -5.70
N ALA A 180 -15.91 17.56 -4.88
CA ALA A 180 -15.69 17.47 -3.44
C ALA A 180 -16.73 16.57 -2.74
N THR A 181 -17.99 16.58 -3.17
CA THR A 181 -19.06 15.77 -2.59
C THR A 181 -18.87 14.28 -2.89
N ILE A 182 -18.51 13.92 -4.14
CA ILE A 182 -18.12 12.55 -4.49
C ILE A 182 -16.96 12.07 -3.61
N LEU A 183 -15.98 12.95 -3.36
CA LEU A 183 -14.79 12.66 -2.56
C LEU A 183 -15.11 12.49 -1.06
N ALA A 184 -15.86 13.40 -0.45
CA ALA A 184 -15.99 13.49 1.02
C ALA A 184 -17.30 14.15 1.53
N GLY A 185 -18.31 14.30 0.69
CA GLY A 185 -19.63 14.80 1.10
C GLY A 185 -20.42 13.80 1.96
N ARG A 186 -21.52 14.24 2.57
CA ARG A 186 -22.45 13.36 3.27
C ARG A 186 -23.20 12.46 2.28
N ASN A 187 -23.59 12.99 1.11
CA ASN A 187 -24.37 12.28 0.10
C ASN A 187 -23.52 11.53 -0.94
N GLY A 188 -22.21 11.77 -1.02
CA GLY A 188 -21.28 10.95 -1.81
C GLY A 188 -21.02 9.57 -1.18
N ASN A 189 -20.14 8.76 -1.80
CA ASN A 189 -19.74 7.43 -1.28
C ASN A 189 -18.23 7.34 -0.95
N GLY A 190 -17.51 8.46 -1.00
CA GLY A 190 -16.08 8.53 -0.70
C GLY A 190 -15.73 8.57 0.80
N ALA A 191 -14.69 9.34 1.11
CA ALA A 191 -14.10 9.53 2.43
C ALA A 191 -14.85 10.60 3.25
N LYS A 192 -16.05 10.25 3.75
CA LYS A 192 -16.96 11.18 4.48
C LYS A 192 -16.39 11.80 5.78
N GLY A 193 -15.34 11.23 6.36
CA GLY A 193 -14.63 11.77 7.53
C GLY A 193 -13.49 12.74 7.20
N ALA A 194 -13.12 12.86 5.92
CA ALA A 194 -11.98 13.67 5.50
C ALA A 194 -12.18 15.18 5.72
N SER A 195 -11.07 15.87 5.99
CA SER A 195 -11.00 17.33 6.03
C SER A 195 -10.60 17.87 4.65
N VAL A 196 -11.53 18.58 4.00
CA VAL A 196 -11.42 19.05 2.62
C VAL A 196 -10.91 20.50 2.60
N TYR A 197 -9.92 20.78 1.76
CA TYR A 197 -9.48 22.14 1.46
C TYR A 197 -9.76 22.44 -0.02
N GLY A 198 -10.81 23.21 -0.30
CA GLY A 198 -11.26 23.57 -1.65
C GLY A 198 -10.58 24.85 -2.15
N VAL A 199 -10.05 24.85 -3.39
CA VAL A 199 -9.39 26.01 -4.01
C VAL A 199 -10.03 26.34 -5.36
N SER A 200 -10.54 27.58 -5.52
CA SER A 200 -11.14 28.06 -6.77
C SER A 200 -10.07 28.39 -7.83
N PHE A 201 -9.70 27.44 -8.67
CA PHE A 201 -8.86 27.69 -9.84
C PHE A 201 -9.64 28.02 -11.12
N GLY A 202 -10.94 27.72 -11.20
CA GLY A 202 -11.78 28.14 -12.32
C GLY A 202 -12.14 29.63 -12.26
N GLU A 203 -11.68 30.38 -13.25
CA GLU A 203 -11.95 31.80 -13.43
C GLU A 203 -12.78 32.01 -14.71
N SER A 204 -13.69 32.98 -14.73
CA SER A 204 -14.54 33.29 -15.88
C SER A 204 -13.77 34.01 -16.99
N GLY A 205 -14.12 33.75 -18.26
CA GLY A 205 -13.46 34.29 -19.45
C GLY A 205 -12.03 33.76 -19.72
N LYS A 206 -11.32 33.31 -18.68
CA LYS A 206 -10.05 32.58 -18.76
C LYS A 206 -10.31 31.07 -18.62
N LYS A 207 -9.23 30.29 -18.61
CA LYS A 207 -9.27 28.85 -18.30
C LYS A 207 -9.00 28.68 -16.80
N ILE A 208 -8.82 27.44 -16.34
CA ILE A 208 -8.43 27.17 -14.95
C ILE A 208 -7.01 27.73 -14.71
N VAL A 209 -6.88 28.70 -13.79
CA VAL A 209 -5.64 29.40 -13.44
C VAL A 209 -5.11 28.86 -12.12
N ALA A 210 -4.05 28.06 -12.22
CA ALA A 210 -3.38 27.42 -11.10
C ALA A 210 -2.41 28.37 -10.38
N ASP A 211 -2.44 28.37 -9.05
CA ASP A 211 -1.52 29.16 -8.22
C ASP A 211 -0.68 28.30 -7.27
N LYS A 212 0.63 28.30 -7.49
CA LYS A 212 1.65 27.77 -6.58
C LYS A 212 1.45 28.21 -5.12
N SER A 213 1.05 29.47 -4.86
CA SER A 213 0.85 29.98 -3.50
C SER A 213 -0.22 29.19 -2.73
N LYS A 214 -1.30 28.80 -3.43
CA LYS A 214 -2.39 28.00 -2.85
C LYS A 214 -1.94 26.56 -2.60
N TYR A 215 -1.20 25.94 -3.51
CA TYR A 215 -0.61 24.62 -3.25
C TYR A 215 0.36 24.64 -2.05
N GLU A 216 1.16 25.69 -1.91
CA GLU A 216 2.07 25.85 -0.77
C GLU A 216 1.29 26.07 0.54
N GLU A 217 0.22 26.84 0.53
CA GLU A 217 -0.69 27.01 1.68
C GLU A 217 -1.36 25.69 2.10
N LEU A 218 -1.89 24.92 1.14
CA LEU A 218 -2.43 23.58 1.41
C LEU A 218 -1.36 22.65 2.01
N TYR A 219 -0.18 22.63 1.40
CA TYR A 219 0.93 21.78 1.85
C TYR A 219 1.41 22.17 3.25
N ASN A 220 1.52 23.47 3.55
CA ASN A 220 1.87 23.98 4.87
C ASN A 220 0.76 23.72 5.90
N SER A 221 -0.50 23.68 5.47
CA SER A 221 -1.66 23.27 6.30
C SER A 221 -1.72 21.77 6.59
N GLY A 222 -0.80 20.98 6.03
CA GLY A 222 -0.68 19.54 6.24
C GLY A 222 -1.32 18.67 5.16
N VAL A 223 -1.86 19.25 4.08
CA VAL A 223 -2.40 18.47 2.95
C VAL A 223 -1.27 17.71 2.26
N ARG A 224 -1.47 16.41 2.01
CA ARG A 224 -0.54 15.57 1.24
C ARG A 224 -1.20 14.84 0.08
N ILE A 225 -2.52 14.83 -0.03
CA ILE A 225 -3.27 14.24 -1.14
C ILE A 225 -4.06 15.35 -1.83
N PHE A 226 -3.92 15.44 -3.16
CA PHE A 226 -4.47 16.53 -3.97
C PHE A 226 -5.31 15.96 -5.13
N ASN A 227 -6.62 16.22 -5.13
CA ASN A 227 -7.51 15.91 -6.25
C ASN A 227 -7.53 17.07 -7.27
N GLN A 228 -7.31 16.71 -8.53
CA GLN A 228 -7.11 17.63 -9.64
C GLN A 228 -8.04 17.25 -10.80
N SER A 229 -9.32 17.60 -10.71
CA SER A 229 -10.35 17.16 -11.67
C SER A 229 -10.41 18.02 -12.95
N PHE A 230 -9.24 18.50 -13.43
CA PHE A 230 -9.11 19.39 -14.59
C PHE A 230 -7.86 19.11 -15.45
N GLY A 231 -7.88 19.57 -16.70
CA GLY A 231 -6.75 19.48 -17.63
C GLY A 231 -6.92 20.36 -18.87
N THR A 232 -5.85 20.50 -19.67
CA THR A 232 -5.90 21.16 -20.99
C THR A 232 -6.36 20.17 -22.06
N ALA A 233 -7.13 20.63 -23.05
CA ALA A 233 -7.72 19.84 -24.14
C ALA A 233 -6.72 19.25 -25.19
N VAL A 234 -5.51 18.88 -24.79
CA VAL A 234 -4.47 18.28 -25.64
C VAL A 234 -3.84 17.08 -24.91
N GLU A 235 -3.40 16.06 -25.66
CA GLU A 235 -2.72 14.92 -25.03
C GLU A 235 -1.34 15.34 -24.53
N PHE A 236 -0.76 14.54 -23.62
CA PHE A 236 0.69 14.62 -23.43
C PHE A 236 1.45 14.02 -24.62
N SER A 237 0.87 13.05 -25.35
CA SER A 237 1.42 12.45 -26.58
C SER A 237 1.82 13.48 -27.65
N ASP A 238 1.11 14.61 -27.69
CA ASP A 238 1.28 15.68 -28.68
C ASP A 238 2.59 16.51 -28.45
N TYR A 239 3.32 16.30 -27.34
CA TYR A 239 4.44 17.13 -26.88
C TYR A 239 5.65 16.33 -26.38
N ASN A 240 6.76 17.03 -26.14
CA ASN A 240 8.01 16.49 -25.61
C ASN A 240 8.66 17.46 -24.59
N SER A 241 9.77 17.03 -23.98
CA SER A 241 10.48 17.77 -22.92
C SER A 241 10.93 19.19 -23.28
N THR A 242 11.03 19.54 -24.57
CA THR A 242 11.38 20.89 -25.02
C THR A 242 10.18 21.84 -25.11
N ASN A 243 8.98 21.32 -25.41
CA ASN A 243 7.82 22.14 -25.79
C ASN A 243 6.55 21.92 -24.93
N TYR A 244 6.55 21.00 -23.95
CA TYR A 244 5.41 20.70 -23.07
C TYR A 244 4.85 21.92 -22.31
N ARG A 245 5.62 23.00 -22.15
CA ARG A 245 5.16 24.24 -21.50
C ARG A 245 4.11 25.00 -22.32
N LEU A 246 4.15 24.90 -23.66
CA LEU A 246 3.29 25.67 -24.57
C LEU A 246 1.78 25.60 -24.23
N PRO A 247 1.15 24.41 -24.08
CA PRO A 247 -0.27 24.29 -23.71
C PRO A 247 -0.57 24.54 -22.23
N LEU A 248 0.46 24.67 -21.37
CA LEU A 248 0.32 24.99 -19.95
C LEU A 248 0.27 26.49 -19.68
N ARG A 249 0.86 27.33 -20.56
CA ARG A 249 0.94 28.80 -20.41
C ARG A 249 -0.40 29.49 -20.06
N PRO A 250 -1.56 29.14 -20.66
CA PRO A 250 -2.83 29.74 -20.28
C PRO A 250 -3.26 29.46 -18.84
N GLY A 251 -2.80 28.35 -18.24
CA GLY A 251 -3.13 27.95 -16.87
C GLY A 251 -2.32 28.65 -15.78
N VAL A 252 -1.41 29.56 -16.13
CA VAL A 252 -0.61 30.37 -15.19
C VAL A 252 -0.67 31.89 -15.46
N LEU A 253 -1.52 32.31 -16.39
CA LEU A 253 -1.77 33.72 -16.75
C LEU A 253 -2.81 34.34 -15.80
N ARG A 254 -2.41 35.33 -15.00
CA ARG A 254 -3.25 35.94 -13.95
C ARG A 254 -3.69 37.35 -14.36
N GLU A 255 -2.70 38.12 -14.81
CA GLU A 255 -2.80 39.39 -15.52
C GLU A 255 -3.50 39.22 -16.90
N ARG A 256 -3.74 40.34 -17.58
CA ARG A 256 -4.39 40.37 -18.90
C ARG A 256 -3.56 39.69 -19.99
N GLU A 257 -2.30 40.07 -20.10
CA GLU A 257 -1.31 39.58 -21.06
C GLU A 257 0.05 39.46 -20.37
N SER A 258 0.89 38.52 -20.81
CA SER A 258 2.21 38.26 -20.20
C SER A 258 3.16 37.65 -21.23
N THR A 259 4.48 37.75 -21.01
CA THR A 259 5.48 37.21 -21.94
C THR A 259 5.65 35.69 -21.77
N ALA A 260 6.10 35.02 -22.83
CA ALA A 260 6.42 33.59 -22.80
C ALA A 260 7.35 33.22 -21.63
N ASP A 261 8.41 33.99 -21.41
CA ASP A 261 9.40 33.73 -20.36
C ASP A 261 8.85 33.88 -18.93
N VAL A 262 7.85 34.73 -18.73
CA VAL A 262 7.18 34.90 -17.43
C VAL A 262 6.23 33.72 -17.16
N LEU A 263 5.50 33.28 -18.17
CA LEU A 263 4.59 32.13 -18.05
C LEU A 263 5.38 30.81 -17.90
N ASP A 264 6.46 30.61 -18.66
CA ASP A 264 7.31 29.43 -18.54
C ASP A 264 8.04 29.38 -17.17
N ARG A 265 8.46 30.54 -16.64
CA ARG A 265 9.01 30.61 -15.27
C ARG A 265 8.00 30.20 -14.22
N ARG A 266 6.73 30.61 -14.33
CA ARG A 266 5.65 30.19 -13.41
C ARG A 266 5.36 28.69 -13.51
N ILE A 267 5.44 28.12 -14.73
CA ILE A 267 5.35 26.67 -14.93
C ILE A 267 6.51 25.97 -14.23
N ASP A 268 7.74 26.48 -14.35
CA ASP A 268 8.91 25.90 -13.70
C ASP A 268 8.88 26.07 -12.17
N GLU A 269 8.41 27.20 -11.64
CA GLU A 269 8.16 27.40 -10.21
C GLU A 269 7.14 26.40 -9.65
N LEU A 270 6.04 26.15 -10.39
CA LEU A 270 5.01 25.19 -10.02
C LEU A 270 5.51 23.74 -10.13
N ASN A 271 6.28 23.41 -11.17
CA ASN A 271 6.92 22.11 -11.35
C ASN A 271 7.98 21.85 -10.27
N ASN A 272 8.72 22.87 -9.84
CA ASN A 272 9.65 22.79 -8.72
C ASN A 272 8.90 22.57 -7.38
N PHE A 273 7.72 23.18 -7.20
CA PHE A 273 6.83 22.82 -6.09
C PHE A 273 6.37 21.35 -6.18
N TYR A 274 5.88 20.86 -7.33
CA TYR A 274 5.42 19.48 -7.47
C TYR A 274 6.54 18.48 -7.17
N LYS A 275 7.75 18.67 -7.72
CA LYS A 275 8.92 17.84 -7.39
C LYS A 275 9.24 17.85 -5.90
N LYS A 276 9.25 19.03 -5.26
CA LYS A 276 9.43 19.16 -3.80
C LYS A 276 8.35 18.38 -3.04
N ALA A 277 7.09 18.56 -3.39
CA ALA A 277 5.97 17.93 -2.70
C ALA A 277 5.99 16.40 -2.85
N VAL A 278 6.17 15.88 -4.07
CA VAL A 278 6.27 14.44 -4.36
C VAL A 278 7.47 13.80 -3.64
N ASN A 279 8.65 14.43 -3.69
CA ASN A 279 9.83 13.93 -2.97
C ASN A 279 9.68 13.98 -1.43
N ASN A 280 8.72 14.75 -0.91
CA ASN A 280 8.34 14.76 0.50
C ASN A 280 6.98 14.06 0.76
N GLY A 281 6.63 13.10 -0.12
CA GLY A 281 5.54 12.16 0.12
C GLY A 281 4.13 12.65 -0.21
N ALA A 282 3.97 13.69 -1.03
CA ALA A 282 2.66 14.08 -1.56
C ALA A 282 2.21 13.22 -2.74
N LEU A 283 0.88 13.12 -2.92
CA LEU A 283 0.20 12.42 -4.01
C LEU A 283 -0.75 13.36 -4.74
N PHE A 284 -0.58 13.49 -6.05
CA PHE A 284 -1.45 14.27 -6.94
C PHE A 284 -2.23 13.31 -7.85
N ILE A 285 -3.55 13.44 -7.84
CA ILE A 285 -4.49 12.54 -8.52
C ILE A 285 -5.27 13.36 -9.54
N TRP A 286 -5.03 13.10 -10.82
CA TRP A 286 -5.53 13.91 -11.92
C TRP A 286 -6.60 13.18 -12.73
N ALA A 287 -7.66 13.88 -13.10
CA ALA A 287 -8.56 13.42 -14.15
C ALA A 287 -7.78 13.26 -15.46
N ALA A 288 -7.82 12.09 -16.10
CA ALA A 288 -7.06 11.84 -17.31
C ALA A 288 -7.48 12.79 -18.45
N GLY A 289 -8.78 13.01 -18.63
CA GLY A 289 -9.35 13.80 -19.70
C GLY A 289 -10.67 13.23 -20.19
N ASN A 290 -11.49 14.09 -20.81
CA ASN A 290 -12.82 13.71 -21.30
C ASN A 290 -12.79 13.60 -22.83
N THR A 291 -13.65 14.36 -23.52
CA THR A 291 -13.69 14.50 -24.98
C THR A 291 -14.02 15.96 -25.29
N THR A 292 -13.55 16.50 -26.41
CA THR A 292 -13.87 17.88 -26.85
C THR A 292 -14.81 17.89 -28.05
N ALA A 293 -15.64 18.94 -28.16
CA ALA A 293 -16.44 19.15 -29.37
C ALA A 293 -15.53 19.54 -30.55
N ILE A 294 -15.88 19.10 -31.75
CA ILE A 294 -15.21 19.50 -32.99
C ILE A 294 -16.10 20.52 -33.73
N GLU A 295 -15.49 21.51 -34.36
CA GLU A 295 -16.19 22.45 -35.24
C GLU A 295 -16.81 21.70 -36.44
N GLY A 296 -18.08 21.97 -36.73
CA GLY A 296 -18.88 21.16 -37.68
C GLY A 296 -19.55 19.91 -37.07
N GLY A 297 -19.26 19.57 -35.80
CA GLY A 297 -19.94 18.53 -35.04
C GLY A 297 -19.09 17.29 -34.74
N GLY A 298 -19.63 16.40 -33.90
CA GLY A 298 -18.87 15.26 -33.36
C GLY A 298 -17.96 15.63 -32.19
N ARG A 299 -17.11 14.67 -31.76
CA ARG A 299 -16.24 14.82 -30.59
C ARG A 299 -14.85 14.22 -30.85
N LYS A 300 -13.78 14.94 -30.47
CA LYS A 300 -12.42 14.41 -30.40
C LYS A 300 -12.29 13.56 -29.14
N THR A 301 -11.87 12.32 -29.31
CA THR A 301 -11.38 11.45 -28.22
C THR A 301 -9.87 11.58 -28.06
N TYR A 302 -9.34 11.01 -26.97
CA TYR A 302 -7.92 11.06 -26.66
C TYR A 302 -7.42 9.64 -26.31
N ASN A 303 -6.26 9.25 -26.83
CA ASN A 303 -5.67 7.92 -26.61
C ASN A 303 -4.64 7.91 -25.47
N ALA A 304 -4.31 9.07 -24.90
CA ALA A 304 -3.57 9.21 -23.66
C ALA A 304 -4.16 10.35 -22.82
N PRO A 305 -3.76 10.49 -21.53
CA PRO A 305 -4.20 11.58 -20.68
C PRO A 305 -3.76 12.96 -21.20
N THR A 306 -4.50 13.97 -20.75
CA THR A 306 -4.18 15.38 -20.94
C THR A 306 -2.84 15.74 -20.32
N ILE A 307 -2.21 16.80 -20.82
CA ILE A 307 -0.80 17.09 -20.52
C ILE A 307 -0.47 17.24 -19.01
N GLN A 308 -1.42 17.72 -18.19
CA GLN A 308 -1.26 17.76 -16.74
C GLN A 308 -1.20 16.36 -16.10
N ALA A 309 -2.12 15.47 -16.46
CA ALA A 309 -2.12 14.08 -15.99
C ALA A 309 -0.90 13.29 -16.53
N GLY A 310 -0.42 13.65 -17.73
CA GLY A 310 0.77 13.07 -18.36
C GLY A 310 2.14 13.63 -17.91
N MET A 311 2.18 14.60 -17.00
CA MET A 311 3.42 15.29 -16.57
C MET A 311 4.64 14.40 -16.22
N PRO A 312 4.50 13.19 -15.63
CA PRO A 312 5.64 12.31 -15.36
C PRO A 312 6.48 11.95 -16.59
N ALA A 313 5.91 12.00 -17.80
CA ALA A 313 6.62 11.80 -19.07
C ALA A 313 7.73 12.84 -19.34
N TYR A 314 7.64 14.04 -18.74
CA TYR A 314 8.64 15.10 -18.86
C TYR A 314 9.47 15.31 -17.60
N ILE A 315 8.92 14.96 -16.43
CA ILE A 315 9.52 15.16 -15.11
C ILE A 315 9.45 13.83 -14.36
N SER A 316 10.49 13.01 -14.53
CA SER A 316 10.50 11.62 -14.09
C SER A 316 10.33 11.47 -12.57
N GLU A 317 10.76 12.47 -11.80
CA GLU A 317 10.62 12.51 -10.34
C GLU A 317 9.14 12.47 -9.88
N LEU A 318 8.21 12.92 -10.72
CA LEU A 318 6.78 12.88 -10.42
C LEU A 318 6.21 11.46 -10.40
N HIS A 319 6.86 10.45 -11.02
CA HIS A 319 6.37 9.07 -11.00
C HIS A 319 6.09 8.54 -9.59
N LYS A 320 6.79 9.02 -8.55
CA LYS A 320 6.55 8.61 -7.16
C LYS A 320 5.20 9.07 -6.59
N GLY A 321 4.62 10.17 -7.07
CA GLY A 321 3.49 10.84 -6.42
C GLY A 321 2.45 11.39 -7.38
N TRP A 322 2.26 10.74 -8.53
CA TRP A 322 1.33 11.16 -9.58
C TRP A 322 0.49 9.97 -10.06
N ILE A 323 -0.82 10.16 -10.16
CA ILE A 323 -1.77 9.21 -10.75
C ILE A 323 -2.63 9.94 -11.79
N ALA A 324 -2.79 9.35 -12.97
CA ALA A 324 -3.81 9.73 -13.95
C ALA A 324 -5.02 8.81 -13.81
N VAL A 325 -6.24 9.36 -13.86
CA VAL A 325 -7.47 8.60 -13.62
C VAL A 325 -8.35 8.58 -14.86
N VAL A 326 -8.40 7.42 -15.51
CA VAL A 326 -9.24 7.15 -16.68
C VAL A 326 -10.69 7.02 -16.22
N GLY A 327 -11.62 7.74 -16.88
CA GLY A 327 -13.04 7.67 -16.57
C GLY A 327 -13.75 6.60 -17.41
N ILE A 328 -14.27 5.56 -16.75
CA ILE A 328 -15.02 4.46 -17.38
C ILE A 328 -16.39 4.28 -16.73
N LYS A 329 -17.28 3.49 -17.34
CA LYS A 329 -18.59 3.17 -16.75
C LYS A 329 -18.44 2.30 -15.48
N PRO A 330 -19.46 2.26 -14.59
CA PRO A 330 -19.47 1.38 -13.43
C PRO A 330 -19.30 -0.12 -13.73
N ASP A 331 -19.69 -0.55 -14.94
CA ASP A 331 -19.61 -1.95 -15.40
C ASP A 331 -18.19 -2.38 -15.86
N GLY A 332 -17.23 -1.44 -15.90
CA GLY A 332 -15.86 -1.67 -16.39
C GLY A 332 -15.66 -1.35 -17.88
N THR A 333 -16.67 -0.88 -18.60
CA THR A 333 -16.58 -0.58 -20.04
C THR A 333 -16.32 0.89 -20.34
N GLU A 334 -15.73 1.19 -21.50
CA GLU A 334 -15.55 2.57 -21.98
C GLU A 334 -16.88 3.26 -22.28
N TYR A 335 -16.93 4.59 -22.19
CA TYR A 335 -18.02 5.39 -22.75
C TYR A 335 -18.01 5.37 -24.29
N ASN A 336 -19.11 5.76 -24.93
CA ASN A 336 -19.17 5.96 -26.38
C ASN A 336 -19.62 7.40 -26.69
N PRO A 337 -18.77 8.26 -27.28
CA PRO A 337 -17.35 8.03 -27.56
C PRO A 337 -16.51 7.92 -26.27
N HIS A 338 -15.35 7.27 -26.34
CA HIS A 338 -14.49 7.04 -25.17
C HIS A 338 -13.86 8.32 -24.63
N LEU A 339 -13.61 8.35 -23.32
CA LEU A 339 -12.85 9.44 -22.66
C LEU A 339 -11.34 9.24 -22.88
N ALA A 340 -10.49 10.05 -22.26
CA ALA A 340 -9.04 9.91 -22.39
C ALA A 340 -8.55 8.58 -21.79
N ARG A 341 -7.99 7.71 -22.64
CA ARG A 341 -7.38 6.42 -22.28
C ARG A 341 -6.04 6.60 -21.55
N ALA A 342 -5.52 5.51 -20.99
CA ALA A 342 -4.24 5.50 -20.28
C ALA A 342 -3.02 5.76 -21.18
N GLY A 343 -3.03 5.28 -22.43
CA GLY A 343 -1.94 5.48 -23.40
C GLY A 343 -0.55 5.12 -22.84
N ALA A 344 0.46 5.92 -23.20
CA ALA A 344 1.80 5.79 -22.64
C ALA A 344 1.91 6.19 -21.15
N ALA A 345 0.83 6.64 -20.51
CA ALA A 345 0.75 6.86 -19.06
C ALA A 345 0.27 5.63 -18.28
N MET A 346 0.11 4.46 -18.92
CA MET A 346 -0.39 3.23 -18.28
C MET A 346 0.29 2.89 -16.93
N TRP A 347 1.61 3.04 -16.84
CA TRP A 347 2.37 2.81 -15.60
C TRP A 347 2.02 3.73 -14.42
N TRP A 348 1.29 4.82 -14.64
CA TRP A 348 0.73 5.67 -13.59
C TRP A 348 -0.77 5.93 -13.74
N SER A 349 -1.47 5.12 -14.54
CA SER A 349 -2.90 5.27 -14.78
C SER A 349 -3.72 4.20 -14.06
N VAL A 350 -4.88 4.58 -13.54
CA VAL A 350 -5.91 3.66 -13.05
C VAL A 350 -7.26 4.10 -13.59
N SER A 351 -8.16 3.15 -13.83
CA SER A 351 -9.53 3.43 -14.21
C SER A 351 -10.44 3.54 -12.99
N ALA A 352 -11.38 4.47 -13.02
CA ALA A 352 -12.45 4.53 -12.03
C ALA A 352 -13.76 5.00 -12.66
N ASN A 353 -14.84 4.76 -11.93
CA ASN A 353 -16.20 5.10 -12.33
C ASN A 353 -16.33 6.61 -12.59
N GLY A 354 -16.60 6.97 -13.85
CA GLY A 354 -16.73 8.34 -14.32
C GLY A 354 -18.13 8.93 -14.20
N ASN A 355 -19.14 8.18 -13.74
CA ASN A 355 -20.47 8.75 -13.49
C ASN A 355 -20.42 9.71 -12.29
N CYS A 356 -21.29 10.71 -12.25
CA CYS A 356 -21.43 11.56 -11.07
C CYS A 356 -21.98 10.76 -9.87
N GLU A 357 -23.16 10.13 -10.03
CA GLU A 357 -23.86 9.29 -9.03
C GLU A 357 -24.34 10.01 -7.76
N LEU A 358 -24.26 11.34 -7.72
CA LEU A 358 -25.01 12.14 -6.75
C LEU A 358 -26.47 12.26 -7.22
N GLU A 359 -27.38 12.54 -6.29
CA GLU A 359 -28.81 12.69 -6.61
C GLU A 359 -29.03 13.78 -7.70
N MET A 360 -29.89 13.47 -8.68
CA MET A 360 -30.17 14.25 -9.91
C MET A 360 -28.98 14.47 -10.87
N CYS A 361 -27.74 14.19 -10.45
CA CYS A 361 -26.53 14.44 -11.22
C CYS A 361 -26.26 13.32 -12.25
N SER A 362 -26.70 13.51 -13.50
CA SER A 362 -26.62 12.51 -14.58
C SER A 362 -25.37 12.59 -15.48
N VAL A 363 -24.49 13.58 -15.25
CA VAL A 363 -23.26 13.81 -16.03
C VAL A 363 -22.16 12.77 -15.76
N HIS A 364 -21.22 12.63 -16.70
CA HIS A 364 -20.06 11.74 -16.57
C HIS A 364 -18.76 12.39 -17.06
N GLY A 365 -17.63 11.92 -16.53
CA GLY A 365 -16.29 12.41 -16.85
C GLY A 365 -15.20 11.82 -15.95
N SER A 366 -13.96 11.82 -16.43
CA SER A 366 -12.77 11.50 -15.61
C SER A 366 -12.60 12.43 -14.40
N SER A 367 -13.20 13.62 -14.44
CA SER A 367 -13.34 14.55 -13.31
C SER A 367 -14.14 13.99 -12.14
N PHE A 368 -15.03 13.02 -12.36
CA PHE A 368 -15.77 12.30 -11.31
C PHE A 368 -15.11 10.95 -10.95
N ALA A 369 -14.22 10.45 -11.81
CA ALA A 369 -13.39 9.28 -11.51
C ALA A 369 -12.23 9.61 -10.54
N ALA A 370 -11.54 10.74 -10.76
CA ALA A 370 -10.46 11.22 -9.90
C ALA A 370 -10.80 11.35 -8.39
N PRO A 371 -11.95 11.93 -7.97
CA PRO A 371 -12.31 12.01 -6.55
C PRO A 371 -12.60 10.65 -5.91
N ARG A 372 -12.99 9.62 -6.69
CA ARG A 372 -13.14 8.25 -6.17
C ARG A 372 -11.79 7.60 -5.86
N VAL A 373 -10.80 7.74 -6.77
CA VAL A 373 -9.41 7.33 -6.50
C VAL A 373 -8.81 8.10 -5.33
N THR A 374 -9.14 9.41 -5.21
CA THR A 374 -8.70 10.22 -4.07
C THR A 374 -9.35 9.79 -2.76
N ALA A 375 -10.65 9.47 -2.74
CA ALA A 375 -11.32 8.94 -1.57
C ALA A 375 -10.70 7.61 -1.08
N ALA A 376 -10.39 6.70 -2.00
CA ALA A 376 -9.66 5.47 -1.67
C ALA A 376 -8.26 5.78 -1.11
N ALA A 377 -7.50 6.67 -1.74
CA ALA A 377 -6.18 7.10 -1.24
C ALA A 377 -6.25 7.67 0.19
N VAL A 378 -7.31 8.42 0.49
CA VAL A 378 -7.58 9.02 1.80
C VAL A 378 -7.94 7.96 2.86
N LYS A 379 -8.80 6.99 2.55
CA LYS A 379 -9.13 5.87 3.47
C LYS A 379 -7.93 4.94 3.70
N VAL A 380 -7.15 4.64 2.68
CA VAL A 380 -5.88 3.88 2.80
C VAL A 380 -4.87 4.63 3.68
N LYS A 381 -4.81 5.96 3.57
CA LYS A 381 -3.97 6.82 4.44
C LYS A 381 -4.45 6.87 5.90
N GLU A 382 -5.74 6.70 6.18
CA GLU A 382 -6.26 6.52 7.54
C GLU A 382 -5.88 5.15 8.12
N LYS A 383 -6.01 4.06 7.33
CA LYS A 383 -5.63 2.71 7.78
C LYS A 383 -4.12 2.59 8.01
N PHE A 384 -3.32 3.18 7.12
CA PHE A 384 -1.85 3.13 7.10
C PHE A 384 -1.24 4.54 7.17
N PRO A 385 -1.29 5.24 8.32
CA PRO A 385 -0.94 6.67 8.42
C PRO A 385 0.55 6.98 8.21
N TRP A 386 1.41 5.97 8.10
CA TRP A 386 2.83 6.12 7.74
C TRP A 386 3.07 6.21 6.22
N MET A 387 2.21 5.64 5.36
CA MET A 387 2.44 5.58 3.91
C MET A 387 2.62 6.97 3.29
N THR A 388 3.64 7.16 2.45
CA THR A 388 3.78 8.37 1.64
C THR A 388 2.91 8.25 0.38
N GLY A 389 2.84 9.32 -0.43
CA GLY A 389 2.22 9.26 -1.75
C GLY A 389 2.75 8.15 -2.66
N HIS A 390 3.99 7.67 -2.44
CA HIS A 390 4.58 6.58 -3.20
C HIS A 390 4.02 5.21 -2.78
N GLU A 391 3.89 4.93 -1.49
CA GLU A 391 3.30 3.67 -1.00
C GLU A 391 1.77 3.65 -1.18
N LEU A 392 1.11 4.80 -1.04
CA LEU A 392 -0.32 4.96 -1.38
C LEU A 392 -0.56 4.63 -2.87
N LYS A 393 0.25 5.20 -3.77
CA LYS A 393 0.17 4.90 -5.20
C LYS A 393 0.42 3.42 -5.49
N GLN A 394 1.47 2.83 -4.93
CA GLN A 394 1.77 1.41 -5.11
C GLN A 394 0.62 0.52 -4.62
N THR A 395 0.01 0.85 -3.49
CA THR A 395 -1.16 0.14 -2.97
C THR A 395 -2.33 0.23 -3.96
N LEU A 396 -2.79 1.45 -4.28
CA LEU A 396 -3.96 1.68 -5.15
C LEU A 396 -3.83 1.08 -6.55
N LEU A 397 -2.63 1.10 -7.14
CA LEU A 397 -2.40 0.54 -8.47
C LEU A 397 -2.31 -0.99 -8.42
N THR A 398 -1.53 -1.56 -7.49
CA THR A 398 -1.32 -3.02 -7.47
C THR A 398 -2.53 -3.81 -6.98
N THR A 399 -3.48 -3.17 -6.29
CA THR A 399 -4.74 -3.81 -5.89
C THR A 399 -5.86 -3.71 -6.92
N ALA A 400 -5.73 -2.86 -7.94
CA ALA A 400 -6.75 -2.68 -8.97
C ALA A 400 -7.16 -4.00 -9.64
N LYS A 401 -8.42 -4.04 -10.11
CA LYS A 401 -9.00 -5.15 -10.86
C LYS A 401 -8.67 -4.98 -12.34
N ASP A 402 -7.88 -5.91 -12.86
CA ASP A 402 -7.48 -6.03 -14.26
C ASP A 402 -8.67 -5.86 -15.24
N LEU A 403 -8.44 -5.09 -16.32
CA LEU A 403 -9.41 -4.81 -17.39
C LEU A 403 -8.69 -4.67 -18.72
N GLY A 404 -9.30 -5.16 -19.81
CA GLY A 404 -8.75 -5.04 -21.16
C GLY A 404 -7.85 -6.23 -21.50
N GLN A 405 -6.58 -5.95 -21.81
CA GLN A 405 -5.55 -6.99 -21.92
C GLN A 405 -5.08 -7.45 -20.53
N PRO A 406 -4.57 -8.69 -20.37
CA PRO A 406 -4.06 -9.15 -19.08
C PRO A 406 -2.85 -8.33 -18.59
N GLY A 407 -3.03 -7.60 -17.48
CA GLY A 407 -2.03 -6.71 -16.91
C GLY A 407 -2.13 -5.26 -17.39
N VAL A 408 -1.10 -4.46 -17.07
CA VAL A 408 -1.11 -3.01 -17.30
C VAL A 408 -1.20 -2.67 -18.79
N ASP A 409 -2.30 -2.05 -19.22
CA ASP A 409 -2.60 -1.78 -20.63
C ASP A 409 -2.82 -0.28 -20.98
N THR A 410 -2.80 0.04 -22.27
CA THR A 410 -2.90 1.40 -22.80
C THR A 410 -4.33 1.95 -22.85
N ILE A 411 -5.34 1.17 -22.45
CA ILE A 411 -6.74 1.62 -22.37
C ILE A 411 -7.06 2.00 -20.92
N PHE A 412 -6.91 1.04 -19.99
CA PHE A 412 -7.36 1.12 -18.62
C PHE A 412 -6.25 1.39 -17.60
N GLY A 413 -4.97 1.29 -17.99
CA GLY A 413 -3.82 1.38 -17.09
C GLY A 413 -3.72 0.12 -16.24
N TRP A 414 -3.67 0.27 -14.92
CA TRP A 414 -3.70 -0.85 -13.96
C TRP A 414 -5.10 -1.49 -13.80
N GLY A 415 -6.10 -1.10 -14.59
CA GLY A 415 -7.48 -1.59 -14.48
C GLY A 415 -8.34 -0.74 -13.54
N LEU A 416 -9.46 -1.29 -13.09
CA LEU A 416 -10.46 -0.61 -12.25
C LEU A 416 -10.05 -0.56 -10.77
N LEU A 417 -10.17 0.61 -10.15
CA LEU A 417 -9.99 0.83 -8.71
C LEU A 417 -10.78 -0.18 -7.85
N ASP A 418 -10.06 -0.94 -7.02
CA ASP A 418 -10.63 -1.79 -5.96
C ASP A 418 -10.24 -1.21 -4.59
N GLU A 419 -11.14 -0.43 -3.99
CA GLU A 419 -10.94 0.17 -2.67
C GLU A 419 -10.89 -0.90 -1.57
N THR A 420 -11.74 -1.93 -1.66
CA THR A 420 -11.83 -3.03 -0.67
C THR A 420 -10.51 -3.80 -0.58
N LYS A 421 -9.85 -4.02 -1.72
CA LYS A 421 -8.53 -4.67 -1.78
C LYS A 421 -7.40 -3.70 -1.45
N ALA A 422 -7.49 -2.41 -1.83
CA ALA A 422 -6.53 -1.38 -1.42
C ALA A 422 -6.47 -1.22 0.11
N LEU A 423 -7.61 -1.32 0.79
CA LEU A 423 -7.73 -1.31 2.25
C LEU A 423 -7.15 -2.56 2.93
N LYS A 424 -6.61 -3.53 2.19
CA LYS A 424 -5.87 -4.69 2.71
C LYS A 424 -4.36 -4.58 2.55
N GLY A 425 -3.86 -3.41 2.15
CA GLY A 425 -2.45 -3.17 1.82
C GLY A 425 -2.15 -3.44 0.34
N PRO A 426 -0.89 -3.31 -0.12
CA PRO A 426 -0.53 -3.62 -1.50
C PRO A 426 -0.78 -5.10 -1.83
N ALA A 427 -0.93 -5.42 -3.12
CA ALA A 427 -1.00 -6.80 -3.60
C ALA A 427 0.18 -7.18 -4.52
N GLN A 428 1.04 -6.21 -4.88
CA GLN A 428 2.33 -6.48 -5.49
C GLN A 428 3.44 -5.56 -4.95
N PHE A 429 4.66 -6.07 -4.87
CA PHE A 429 5.88 -5.27 -4.87
C PHE A 429 6.44 -5.26 -6.31
N ASN A 430 6.12 -4.20 -7.05
CA ASN A 430 6.40 -4.08 -8.48
C ASN A 430 7.55 -3.11 -8.75
N SER A 431 8.62 -3.59 -9.39
CA SER A 431 9.84 -2.79 -9.62
C SER A 431 9.62 -1.55 -10.49
N ILE A 432 8.73 -1.60 -11.48
CA ILE A 432 8.41 -0.46 -12.34
C ILE A 432 7.76 0.68 -11.54
N LEU A 433 6.95 0.35 -10.52
CA LEU A 433 6.40 1.36 -9.60
C LEU A 433 7.44 1.87 -8.59
N ILE A 434 8.39 1.04 -8.15
CA ILE A 434 9.39 1.40 -7.13
C ILE A 434 10.54 2.24 -7.70
N VAL A 435 11.19 1.76 -8.76
CA VAL A 435 12.37 2.41 -9.37
C VAL A 435 12.11 3.11 -10.70
N GLY A 436 10.95 2.87 -11.32
CA GLY A 436 10.62 3.36 -12.67
C GLY A 436 11.01 2.39 -13.78
N GLU A 437 10.24 2.39 -14.87
CA GLU A 437 10.38 1.47 -16.02
C GLU A 437 11.83 1.33 -16.51
N ARG A 438 12.52 2.44 -16.79
CA ARG A 438 13.91 2.43 -17.31
C ARG A 438 14.91 1.78 -16.35
N ALA A 439 14.69 1.89 -15.04
CA ALA A 439 15.55 1.28 -14.03
C ALA A 439 15.22 -0.21 -13.86
N SER A 440 13.94 -0.58 -13.89
CA SER A 440 13.48 -1.97 -13.86
C SER A 440 13.98 -2.77 -15.08
N ASN A 441 13.90 -2.17 -16.27
CA ASN A 441 14.43 -2.74 -17.52
C ASN A 441 15.97 -2.82 -17.53
N ALA A 442 16.65 -2.01 -16.71
CA ALA A 442 18.09 -2.12 -16.43
C ALA A 442 18.43 -3.11 -15.29
N GLY A 443 17.45 -3.86 -14.80
CA GLY A 443 17.61 -4.91 -13.79
C GLY A 443 17.42 -4.47 -12.33
N LEU A 444 17.24 -3.17 -12.05
CA LEU A 444 17.03 -2.69 -10.67
C LEU A 444 15.62 -3.03 -10.19
N LYS A 445 15.51 -3.81 -9.11
CA LYS A 445 14.20 -4.19 -8.55
C LYS A 445 13.71 -3.27 -7.43
N GLY A 446 14.62 -2.86 -6.55
CA GLY A 446 14.28 -2.06 -5.38
C GLY A 446 13.42 -2.82 -4.36
N GLN A 447 12.92 -2.08 -3.36
CA GLN A 447 12.08 -2.61 -2.30
C GLN A 447 10.94 -1.62 -1.99
N PHE A 448 9.76 -2.15 -1.68
CA PHE A 448 8.65 -1.38 -1.10
C PHE A 448 9.02 -1.00 0.34
N ASN A 449 9.01 0.29 0.70
CA ASN A 449 9.46 0.75 2.01
C ASN A 449 8.31 0.83 3.03
N ALA A 450 8.15 -0.22 3.83
CA ALA A 450 7.28 -0.23 5.01
C ALA A 450 7.96 0.47 6.20
N SER A 451 8.02 1.80 6.15
CA SER A 451 8.60 2.64 7.20
C SER A 451 7.58 2.93 8.31
N ILE A 452 7.45 2.02 9.27
CA ILE A 452 6.39 2.06 10.29
C ILE A 452 6.90 2.71 11.59
N GLY A 453 6.24 3.80 12.01
CA GLY A 453 6.61 4.59 13.18
C GLY A 453 6.38 3.89 14.53
N ASN A 454 6.90 4.52 15.59
CA ASN A 454 6.88 3.95 16.94
C ASN A 454 5.47 3.63 17.44
N SER A 455 5.35 2.51 18.14
CA SER A 455 4.09 1.99 18.72
C SER A 455 2.95 1.78 17.71
N MET A 456 3.24 1.79 16.40
CA MET A 456 2.27 1.49 15.36
C MET A 456 2.41 0.05 14.87
N THR A 457 1.27 -0.59 14.63
CA THR A 457 1.17 -1.85 13.88
C THR A 457 0.48 -1.56 12.54
N SER A 458 0.85 -2.28 11.48
CA SER A 458 0.07 -2.35 10.24
C SER A 458 -0.01 -3.78 9.76
N ILE A 459 -1.17 -4.15 9.20
CA ILE A 459 -1.46 -5.50 8.72
C ILE A 459 -1.67 -5.42 7.21
N PHE A 460 -0.91 -6.20 6.44
CA PHE A 460 -1.20 -6.47 5.05
C PHE A 460 -1.89 -7.84 4.96
N GLU A 461 -3.15 -7.79 4.51
CA GLU A 461 -4.11 -8.89 4.51
C GLU A 461 -4.28 -9.52 3.11
N ASN A 462 -3.66 -8.91 2.09
CA ASN A 462 -3.56 -9.44 0.74
C ASN A 462 -2.39 -10.43 0.61
N ASP A 463 -2.52 -11.37 -0.33
CA ASP A 463 -1.38 -12.13 -0.86
C ASP A 463 -0.52 -11.19 -1.73
N ILE A 464 0.75 -11.01 -1.38
CA ILE A 464 1.65 -10.07 -2.09
C ILE A 464 2.57 -10.81 -3.07
N SER A 465 2.51 -10.41 -4.34
CA SER A 465 3.33 -10.97 -5.44
C SER A 465 4.29 -9.93 -6.04
N GLY A 466 4.95 -10.22 -7.16
CA GLY A 466 5.78 -9.26 -7.90
C GLY A 466 7.28 -9.55 -7.88
N ASP A 467 8.08 -8.64 -8.48
CA ASP A 467 9.49 -8.85 -8.78
C ASP A 467 10.45 -8.00 -7.92
N ALA A 468 9.92 -7.15 -7.05
CA ALA A 468 10.66 -6.37 -6.07
C ALA A 468 10.55 -6.95 -4.65
N GLY A 469 11.33 -6.40 -3.73
CA GLY A 469 11.38 -6.85 -2.34
C GLY A 469 10.64 -5.95 -1.35
N LEU A 470 10.86 -6.21 -0.06
CA LEU A 470 10.31 -5.45 1.07
C LEU A 470 11.42 -4.87 1.94
N LEU A 471 11.37 -3.57 2.21
CA LEU A 471 12.18 -2.94 3.23
C LEU A 471 11.29 -2.62 4.42
N LYS A 472 11.49 -3.31 5.55
CA LYS A 472 10.87 -2.97 6.83
C LYS A 472 11.81 -2.06 7.61
N SER A 473 11.39 -0.81 7.79
CA SER A 473 12.11 0.23 8.53
C SER A 473 11.20 0.90 9.56
N GLY A 474 11.77 1.77 10.41
CA GLY A 474 11.09 2.32 11.60
C GLY A 474 10.83 1.27 12.68
N ASN A 475 10.72 1.69 13.94
CA ASN A 475 10.63 0.77 15.08
C ASN A 475 9.23 0.14 15.32
N GLY A 476 8.23 0.41 14.50
CA GLY A 476 6.91 -0.24 14.55
C GLY A 476 6.86 -1.65 13.94
N THR A 477 5.65 -2.22 13.88
CA THR A 477 5.39 -3.61 13.44
C THR A 477 4.65 -3.67 12.10
N LEU A 478 5.15 -4.47 11.16
CA LEU A 478 4.40 -4.94 9.99
C LEU A 478 3.99 -6.40 10.19
N ILE A 479 2.74 -6.73 9.90
CA ILE A 479 2.24 -8.11 9.88
C ILE A 479 1.83 -8.47 8.45
N LEU A 480 2.35 -9.58 7.93
CA LEU A 480 1.94 -10.19 6.66
C LEU A 480 1.10 -11.43 6.94
N THR A 481 -0.20 -11.35 6.65
CA THR A 481 -1.14 -12.47 6.91
C THR A 481 -1.51 -13.26 5.65
N GLY A 482 -1.31 -12.69 4.45
CA GLY A 482 -1.40 -13.41 3.18
C GLY A 482 -0.27 -14.43 2.95
N ASN A 483 -0.35 -15.15 1.84
CA ASN A 483 0.67 -16.03 1.28
C ASN A 483 1.43 -15.28 0.19
N ASN A 484 2.71 -15.00 0.42
CA ASN A 484 3.45 -14.02 -0.37
C ASN A 484 4.42 -14.70 -1.33
N SER A 485 4.40 -14.26 -2.58
CA SER A 485 5.18 -14.80 -3.70
C SER A 485 6.10 -13.78 -4.36
N TYR A 486 6.26 -12.58 -3.77
CA TYR A 486 7.18 -11.55 -4.26
C TYR A 486 8.63 -12.06 -4.25
N MET A 487 9.35 -11.83 -5.34
CA MET A 487 10.63 -12.49 -5.60
C MET A 487 11.87 -11.74 -5.08
N GLY A 488 11.77 -10.43 -4.80
CA GLY A 488 12.89 -9.63 -4.32
C GLY A 488 13.11 -9.77 -2.82
N ASN A 489 14.36 -9.60 -2.38
CA ASN A 489 14.79 -9.80 -0.99
C ASN A 489 14.04 -8.92 0.02
N THR A 490 13.82 -9.46 1.21
CA THR A 490 13.27 -8.72 2.35
C THR A 490 14.38 -8.29 3.29
N THR A 491 14.44 -7.01 3.63
CA THR A 491 15.37 -6.44 4.60
C THR A 491 14.57 -5.90 5.78
N ILE A 492 14.91 -6.32 7.00
CA ILE A 492 14.37 -5.78 8.25
C ILE A 492 15.48 -4.96 8.90
N ASP A 493 15.49 -3.64 8.62
CA ASP A 493 16.44 -2.71 9.22
C ASP A 493 16.06 -2.39 10.67
N GLU A 494 14.77 -2.16 10.92
CA GLU A 494 14.25 -1.74 12.22
C GLU A 494 12.86 -2.33 12.52
N GLY A 495 12.56 -2.52 13.80
CA GLY A 495 11.25 -2.93 14.28
C GLY A 495 10.90 -4.37 13.92
N LYS A 496 9.60 -4.70 13.92
CA LYS A 496 9.15 -6.09 13.72
C LYS A 496 8.54 -6.33 12.34
N LEU A 497 8.91 -7.45 11.72
CA LEU A 497 8.15 -8.08 10.63
C LEU A 497 7.58 -9.40 11.16
N GLU A 498 6.27 -9.55 11.13
CA GLU A 498 5.58 -10.76 11.56
C GLU A 498 4.98 -11.49 10.35
N ILE A 499 5.30 -12.77 10.18
CA ILE A 499 4.85 -13.58 9.03
C ILE A 499 3.98 -14.74 9.51
N TYR A 500 2.78 -14.87 8.93
CA TYR A 500 1.81 -15.94 9.23
C TYR A 500 1.57 -16.92 8.07
N GLY A 501 2.02 -16.62 6.85
CA GLY A 501 1.78 -17.44 5.65
C GLY A 501 3.08 -17.85 4.94
N ASN A 502 2.96 -18.25 3.68
CA ASN A 502 4.12 -18.45 2.80
C ASN A 502 4.83 -17.11 2.51
N ASN A 503 6.12 -17.16 2.16
CA ASN A 503 6.92 -15.99 1.80
C ASN A 503 8.16 -16.36 0.94
N THR A 504 8.04 -16.27 -0.40
CA THR A 504 9.07 -16.61 -1.42
C THR A 504 10.27 -15.62 -1.51
N SER A 505 10.69 -15.03 -0.40
CA SER A 505 11.77 -14.05 -0.35
C SER A 505 12.87 -14.39 0.67
N ASP A 506 14.14 -14.15 0.30
CA ASP A 506 15.30 -14.25 1.19
C ASP A 506 15.23 -13.10 2.20
N ILE A 507 15.29 -13.41 3.49
CA ILE A 507 15.13 -12.42 4.57
C ILE A 507 16.48 -12.10 5.19
N THR A 508 16.83 -10.80 5.22
CA THR A 508 17.93 -10.25 6.01
C THR A 508 17.38 -9.53 7.23
N ILE A 509 17.83 -9.93 8.41
CA ILE A 509 17.51 -9.27 9.68
C ILE A 509 18.75 -8.48 10.12
N ASN A 510 18.68 -7.16 10.16
CA ASN A 510 19.78 -6.32 10.64
C ASN A 510 19.61 -6.02 12.15
N HIS A 511 20.62 -5.40 12.77
CA HIS A 511 20.76 -5.27 14.23
C HIS A 511 19.56 -4.71 15.01
N GLN A 512 18.73 -3.84 14.42
CA GLN A 512 17.52 -3.29 15.07
C GLN A 512 16.22 -3.96 14.60
N GLY A 513 16.32 -4.98 13.73
CA GLY A 513 15.22 -5.72 13.16
C GLY A 513 14.84 -6.98 13.95
N THR A 514 13.57 -7.36 13.87
CA THR A 514 13.06 -8.65 14.36
C THR A 514 12.19 -9.30 13.29
N LEU A 515 12.49 -10.55 12.91
CA LEU A 515 11.55 -11.42 12.22
C LEU A 515 10.78 -12.24 13.27
N VAL A 516 9.45 -12.29 13.16
CA VAL A 516 8.60 -13.16 13.98
C VAL A 516 7.92 -14.20 13.09
N THR A 517 8.07 -15.48 13.44
CA THR A 517 7.41 -16.61 12.74
C THR A 517 6.36 -17.27 13.63
N TYR A 518 5.23 -17.65 13.02
CA TYR A 518 4.12 -18.36 13.65
C TYR A 518 3.98 -19.79 13.09
N PRO A 519 3.16 -20.68 13.69
CA PRO A 519 3.09 -22.10 13.30
C PRO A 519 2.72 -22.40 11.83
N THR A 520 2.14 -21.45 11.11
CA THR A 520 1.76 -21.56 9.69
C THR A 520 2.71 -20.82 8.74
N ALA A 521 3.80 -20.23 9.25
CA ALA A 521 4.77 -19.48 8.45
C ALA A 521 5.72 -20.41 7.71
N ILE A 522 5.89 -20.19 6.40
CA ILE A 522 6.81 -20.96 5.56
C ILE A 522 7.66 -20.02 4.71
N ILE A 523 8.95 -19.96 4.99
CA ILE A 523 9.93 -19.30 4.11
C ILE A 523 10.29 -20.33 3.01
N ASN A 524 9.48 -20.34 1.96
CA ASN A 524 9.42 -21.40 0.94
C ASN A 524 10.48 -21.21 -0.18
N ASP A 525 10.44 -22.12 -1.16
CA ASP A 525 11.21 -22.06 -2.41
C ASP A 525 12.74 -21.94 -2.22
N GLN A 526 13.25 -22.62 -1.18
CA GLN A 526 14.66 -22.65 -0.76
C GLN A 526 15.23 -21.27 -0.40
N ARG A 527 14.37 -20.35 0.05
CA ARG A 527 14.77 -19.04 0.56
C ARG A 527 15.34 -19.13 1.97
N ASN A 528 16.30 -18.26 2.22
CA ASN A 528 17.19 -18.28 3.38
C ASN A 528 16.81 -17.16 4.36
N VAL A 529 17.21 -17.34 5.62
CA VAL A 529 17.09 -16.29 6.64
C VAL A 529 18.48 -15.99 7.20
N ASN A 530 18.96 -14.78 6.95
CA ASN A 530 20.27 -14.28 7.37
C ASN A 530 20.08 -13.27 8.52
N ASN A 531 20.46 -13.65 9.73
CA ASN A 531 20.37 -12.79 10.90
C ASN A 531 21.74 -12.12 11.19
N ASN A 532 21.88 -10.88 10.74
CA ASN A 532 23.09 -10.04 10.87
C ASN A 532 23.08 -9.24 12.18
N GLY A 533 22.98 -9.94 13.31
CA GLY A 533 22.98 -9.33 14.64
C GLY A 533 21.63 -8.81 15.13
N GLY A 534 20.52 -9.11 14.43
CA GLY A 534 19.16 -8.82 14.87
C GLY A 534 18.50 -10.00 15.60
N THR A 535 17.17 -10.06 15.61
CA THR A 535 16.40 -11.13 16.30
C THR A 535 15.54 -11.96 15.34
N LEU A 536 15.60 -13.29 15.46
CA LEU A 536 14.56 -14.20 14.97
C LEU A 536 13.72 -14.70 16.16
N GLU A 537 12.41 -14.48 16.16
CA GLU A 537 11.47 -14.86 17.23
C GLU A 537 10.47 -15.92 16.71
N ASN A 538 10.63 -17.18 17.12
CA ASN A 538 9.71 -18.26 16.76
C ASN A 538 8.64 -18.49 17.84
N LYS A 539 7.38 -18.24 17.50
CA LYS A 539 6.20 -18.44 18.35
C LYS A 539 5.44 -19.70 17.93
N GLY A 540 5.14 -20.57 18.89
CA GLY A 540 4.55 -21.88 18.62
C GLY A 540 5.44 -22.83 17.78
N SER A 541 4.95 -24.05 17.54
CA SER A 541 5.64 -25.07 16.73
C SER A 541 4.98 -25.22 15.37
N GLY A 542 5.77 -25.20 14.30
CA GLY A 542 5.27 -25.46 12.94
C GLY A 542 5.90 -24.60 11.85
N ALA A 543 6.54 -23.49 12.20
CA ALA A 543 7.25 -22.63 11.25
C ALA A 543 8.36 -23.41 10.53
N VAL A 544 8.52 -23.15 9.22
CA VAL A 544 9.53 -23.81 8.37
C VAL A 544 10.33 -22.79 7.58
N ILE A 545 11.66 -22.86 7.66
CA ILE A 545 12.59 -22.25 6.69
C ILE A 545 13.02 -23.35 5.72
N THR A 546 12.86 -23.14 4.41
CA THR A 546 13.17 -24.18 3.41
C THR A 546 14.56 -24.08 2.80
N GLY A 547 15.21 -22.91 2.86
CA GLY A 547 16.65 -22.75 2.68
C GLY A 547 17.40 -22.87 4.02
N ASP A 548 18.53 -22.20 4.10
CA ASP A 548 19.39 -22.15 5.29
C ASP A 548 18.91 -21.10 6.31
N TYR A 549 19.27 -21.30 7.59
CA TYR A 549 19.26 -20.26 8.61
C TYR A 549 20.69 -19.93 9.05
N THR A 550 21.11 -18.68 8.87
CA THR A 550 22.45 -18.22 9.28
C THR A 550 22.35 -17.14 10.34
N ALA A 551 22.83 -17.43 11.54
CA ALA A 551 22.99 -16.47 12.63
C ALA A 551 24.44 -15.96 12.67
N GLY A 552 24.63 -14.65 12.46
CA GLY A 552 25.92 -13.97 12.55
C GLY A 552 26.24 -13.44 13.96
N ASN A 553 27.33 -12.69 14.08
CA ASN A 553 27.79 -12.20 15.38
C ASN A 553 26.74 -11.30 16.06
N GLY A 554 26.44 -11.55 17.35
CA GLY A 554 25.41 -10.83 18.10
C GLY A 554 23.96 -11.23 17.78
N ALA A 555 23.74 -12.20 16.87
CA ALA A 555 22.40 -12.59 16.47
C ALA A 555 21.64 -13.34 17.57
N VAL A 556 20.42 -12.89 17.86
CA VAL A 556 19.51 -13.53 18.82
C VAL A 556 18.56 -14.46 18.08
N THR A 557 18.46 -15.70 18.55
CA THR A 557 17.38 -16.64 18.20
C THR A 557 16.51 -16.86 19.43
N LYS A 558 15.26 -16.42 19.37
CA LYS A 558 14.30 -16.41 20.48
C LYS A 558 13.21 -17.44 20.23
N ALA A 559 12.87 -18.25 21.24
CA ALA A 559 11.80 -19.23 21.15
C ALA A 559 11.03 -19.42 22.47
N GLU A 560 9.75 -19.77 22.39
CA GLU A 560 8.99 -20.28 23.54
C GLU A 560 9.52 -21.65 23.98
N ILE A 561 9.70 -21.86 25.30
CA ILE A 561 10.15 -23.14 25.85
C ILE A 561 9.19 -24.27 25.42
N GLY A 562 9.74 -25.24 24.69
CA GLY A 562 9.00 -26.39 24.18
C GLY A 562 8.35 -26.19 22.81
N THR A 563 8.62 -25.08 22.11
CA THR A 563 8.29 -24.92 20.69
C THR A 563 9.47 -25.28 19.78
N LYS A 564 9.18 -25.52 18.49
CA LYS A 564 10.18 -25.96 17.51
C LYS A 564 10.04 -25.21 16.18
N LEU A 565 11.16 -24.66 15.71
CA LEU A 565 11.40 -24.21 14.33
C LEU A 565 12.01 -25.36 13.52
N THR A 566 11.52 -25.58 12.30
CA THR A 566 12.17 -26.50 11.34
C THR A 566 12.95 -25.70 10.30
N VAL A 567 14.18 -26.12 10.01
CA VAL A 567 15.02 -25.60 8.91
C VAL A 567 15.34 -26.78 7.99
N ARG A 568 15.05 -26.67 6.68
CA ARG A 568 15.34 -27.76 5.74
C ARG A 568 16.76 -27.72 5.18
N GLY A 569 17.31 -26.51 5.04
CA GLY A 569 18.72 -26.32 4.82
C GLY A 569 19.52 -26.53 6.10
N THR A 570 20.65 -25.85 6.15
CA THR A 570 21.64 -25.88 7.22
C THR A 570 21.35 -24.77 8.23
N VAL A 571 21.64 -25.02 9.51
CA VAL A 571 21.69 -23.98 10.55
C VAL A 571 23.15 -23.62 10.81
N ASN A 572 23.55 -22.38 10.52
CA ASN A 572 24.92 -21.89 10.67
C ASN A 572 24.99 -20.86 11.81
N LEU A 573 25.68 -21.17 12.91
CA LEU A 573 25.82 -20.33 14.10
C LEU A 573 27.25 -19.77 14.19
N ASN A 574 27.42 -18.47 13.93
CA ASN A 574 28.72 -17.84 13.73
C ASN A 574 28.96 -16.67 14.70
N GLY A 575 29.98 -16.80 15.56
CA GLY A 575 30.35 -15.76 16.54
C GLY A 575 29.43 -15.73 17.75
N ASP A 576 29.29 -14.55 18.37
CA ASP A 576 28.58 -14.31 19.63
C ASP A 576 27.05 -14.42 19.50
N THR A 577 26.55 -15.61 19.14
CA THR A 577 25.14 -15.92 18.93
C THR A 577 24.44 -16.26 20.25
N VAL A 578 23.18 -15.83 20.40
CA VAL A 578 22.38 -16.03 21.63
C VAL A 578 21.13 -16.84 21.35
N LEU A 579 20.88 -17.88 22.15
CA LEU A 579 19.59 -18.58 22.22
C LEU A 579 18.78 -18.03 23.40
N GLU A 580 17.77 -17.20 23.12
CA GLU A 580 16.87 -16.67 24.15
C GLU A 580 15.64 -17.57 24.32
N GLN A 581 15.33 -17.95 25.56
CA GLN A 581 14.13 -18.71 25.91
C GLN A 581 13.07 -17.81 26.55
N ALA A 582 11.84 -17.87 26.03
CA ALA A 582 10.66 -17.26 26.59
C ALA A 582 9.76 -18.31 27.27
N MET A 583 9.01 -17.94 28.31
CA MET A 583 8.02 -18.83 28.90
C MET A 583 6.90 -19.15 27.90
N GLY A 584 6.82 -20.40 27.44
CA GLY A 584 5.63 -20.95 26.80
C GLY A 584 4.62 -21.46 27.84
N ASN A 585 3.52 -22.07 27.38
CA ASN A 585 2.46 -22.63 28.24
C ASN A 585 2.87 -23.91 29.03
N ARG A 586 4.16 -24.20 29.18
CA ARG A 586 4.67 -25.39 29.87
C ARG A 586 5.21 -25.05 31.26
N TYR A 587 4.75 -25.79 32.27
CA TYR A 587 5.26 -25.67 33.64
C TYR A 587 6.61 -26.38 33.78
N ILE A 588 7.65 -25.62 34.15
CA ILE A 588 9.02 -26.14 34.30
C ILE A 588 9.25 -26.55 35.76
N THR A 589 9.85 -27.73 35.96
CA THR A 589 10.11 -28.29 37.30
C THR A 589 11.61 -28.28 37.63
N ALA A 590 11.95 -28.47 38.90
CA ALA A 590 13.34 -28.63 39.34
C ALA A 590 14.02 -29.92 38.84
N LYS A 591 13.25 -30.91 38.31
CA LYS A 591 13.84 -32.07 37.61
C LYS A 591 14.31 -31.75 36.19
N GLY A 592 13.96 -30.55 35.69
CA GLY A 592 14.22 -30.09 34.33
C GLY A 592 13.43 -30.83 33.25
N MET A 593 13.62 -30.38 32.01
CA MET A 593 13.18 -31.05 30.78
C MET A 593 14.07 -30.67 29.59
N SER A 594 14.20 -31.56 28.59
CA SER A 594 14.76 -31.21 27.28
C SER A 594 13.65 -30.89 26.29
N ALA A 595 13.90 -29.98 25.35
CA ALA A 595 13.06 -29.75 24.18
C ALA A 595 13.90 -29.32 22.96
N THR A 596 13.68 -29.96 21.81
CA THR A 596 14.25 -29.53 20.53
C THR A 596 13.64 -28.19 20.12
N VAL A 597 14.46 -27.14 20.09
CA VAL A 597 14.06 -25.77 19.69
C VAL A 597 14.22 -25.59 18.18
N ILE A 598 15.28 -26.17 17.60
CA ILE A 598 15.53 -26.14 16.16
C ILE A 598 15.85 -27.56 15.68
N GLU A 599 15.22 -27.97 14.58
CA GLU A 599 15.54 -29.20 13.84
C GLU A 599 15.95 -28.83 12.41
N ALA A 600 17.18 -29.18 12.04
CA ALA A 600 17.86 -28.81 10.82
C ALA A 600 18.07 -30.05 9.92
N GLU A 601 17.28 -30.18 8.85
CA GLU A 601 17.35 -31.35 7.96
C GLU A 601 18.70 -31.42 7.21
N GLY A 602 19.28 -30.27 6.85
CA GLY A 602 20.63 -30.12 6.29
C GLY A 602 21.76 -30.11 7.32
N GLY A 603 21.43 -30.04 8.61
CA GLY A 603 22.38 -30.16 9.73
C GLY A 603 22.74 -28.84 10.43
N VAL A 604 23.50 -28.94 11.52
CA VAL A 604 23.90 -27.81 12.39
C VAL A 604 25.41 -27.59 12.35
N ASN A 605 25.82 -26.39 11.94
CA ASN A 605 27.19 -25.89 11.97
C ASN A 605 27.36 -24.88 13.11
N GLY A 606 28.32 -25.13 14.00
CA GLY A 606 28.58 -24.28 15.16
C GLY A 606 27.65 -24.54 16.35
N GLN A 607 27.70 -23.67 17.35
CA GLN A 607 26.89 -23.73 18.57
C GLN A 607 26.55 -22.30 19.03
N PHE A 608 25.47 -22.14 19.80
CA PHE A 608 25.14 -20.87 20.42
C PHE A 608 26.20 -20.50 21.48
N ALA A 609 26.77 -19.30 21.39
CA ALA A 609 27.77 -18.80 22.32
C ALA A 609 27.18 -18.52 23.72
N LYS A 610 25.88 -18.21 23.79
CA LYS A 610 25.14 -17.97 25.03
C LYS A 610 23.72 -18.54 24.96
N VAL A 611 23.21 -18.99 26.10
CA VAL A 611 21.78 -19.24 26.32
C VAL A 611 21.26 -18.26 27.35
N GLU A 612 20.10 -17.66 27.10
CA GLU A 612 19.40 -16.77 28.02
C GLU A 612 17.99 -17.31 28.31
N ALA A 613 17.50 -17.08 29.51
CA ALA A 613 16.21 -17.58 29.99
C ALA A 613 15.62 -16.66 31.08
N PRO A 614 14.34 -16.79 31.42
CA PRO A 614 13.71 -16.01 32.48
C PRO A 614 14.38 -16.29 33.83
N GLU A 615 14.42 -15.31 34.73
CA GLU A 615 15.27 -15.32 35.93
C GLU A 615 15.21 -16.61 36.78
N MET A 616 14.02 -17.17 37.01
CA MET A 616 13.81 -18.39 37.80
C MET A 616 14.08 -19.70 37.04
N ILE A 617 14.58 -19.62 35.81
CA ILE A 617 14.89 -20.74 34.93
C ILE A 617 16.41 -20.80 34.70
N GLU A 618 16.99 -21.98 34.86
CA GLU A 618 18.27 -22.33 34.27
C GLU A 618 18.03 -22.86 32.86
N ALA A 619 18.91 -22.51 31.94
CA ALA A 619 18.89 -23.04 30.58
C ALA A 619 20.31 -23.36 30.11
N SER A 620 20.45 -24.48 29.41
CA SER A 620 21.66 -24.88 28.69
C SER A 620 21.28 -25.46 27.33
N VAL A 621 22.20 -25.45 26.38
CA VAL A 621 21.98 -25.94 25.02
C VAL A 621 22.80 -27.18 24.76
N LYS A 622 22.23 -28.13 24.02
CA LYS A 622 22.92 -29.29 23.47
C LYS A 622 22.60 -29.39 21.98
N SER A 623 23.63 -29.27 21.14
CA SER A 623 23.49 -29.55 19.71
C SER A 623 23.90 -31.00 19.41
N ASP A 624 23.19 -31.65 18.49
CA ASP A 624 23.68 -32.80 17.73
C ASP A 624 23.79 -32.42 16.23
N GLU A 625 24.07 -33.39 15.35
CA GLU A 625 24.25 -33.13 13.91
C GLU A 625 23.05 -32.42 13.24
N LYS A 626 21.83 -32.58 13.78
CA LYS A 626 20.58 -32.08 13.16
C LYS A 626 19.63 -31.38 14.14
N LYS A 627 19.94 -31.31 15.43
CA LYS A 627 19.05 -30.75 16.45
C LYS A 627 19.76 -29.82 17.40
N ILE A 628 19.04 -28.80 17.84
CA ILE A 628 19.41 -27.95 18.95
C ILE A 628 18.36 -28.13 20.04
N ASP A 629 18.70 -28.95 21.03
CA ASP A 629 17.93 -29.16 22.24
C ASP A 629 18.28 -28.10 23.27
N VAL A 630 17.26 -27.52 23.92
CA VAL A 630 17.44 -26.74 25.15
C VAL A 630 17.05 -27.60 26.35
N ILE A 631 17.90 -27.61 27.37
CA ILE A 631 17.65 -28.26 28.65
C ILE A 631 17.36 -27.15 29.66
N VAL A 632 16.16 -27.16 30.23
CA VAL A 632 15.69 -26.12 31.16
C VAL A 632 15.25 -26.71 32.50
N SER A 633 15.64 -26.08 33.59
CA SER A 633 15.26 -26.41 34.98
C SER A 633 14.73 -25.19 35.71
N ARG A 634 13.79 -25.38 36.64
CA ARG A 634 13.38 -24.32 37.57
C ARG A 634 14.38 -24.29 38.73
N LYS A 635 14.97 -23.12 38.99
CA LYS A 635 15.87 -22.88 40.13
C LYS A 635 15.19 -23.19 41.47
N ASN A 636 16.01 -23.37 42.51
CA ASN A 636 15.49 -23.35 43.87
C ASN A 636 14.99 -21.94 44.20
N VAL A 637 13.87 -21.85 44.92
CA VAL A 637 13.32 -20.56 45.36
C VAL A 637 14.09 -20.06 46.58
N GLU A 638 14.62 -20.96 47.41
CA GLU A 638 15.34 -20.60 48.65
C GLU A 638 16.59 -19.75 48.39
N GLU A 639 17.24 -19.91 47.23
CA GLU A 639 18.39 -19.13 46.74
C GLU A 639 18.04 -17.65 46.43
N TYR A 640 16.75 -17.29 46.46
CA TYR A 640 16.23 -15.96 46.17
C TYR A 640 15.52 -15.31 47.38
N VAL A 641 15.57 -15.94 48.57
CA VAL A 641 14.92 -15.44 49.81
C VAL A 641 15.94 -15.25 50.95
N SER A 642 17.24 -15.30 50.64
CA SER A 642 18.37 -15.07 51.55
C SER A 642 18.98 -13.69 51.41
#